data_AF-A0A553SU79-F1
#
_entry.id   AF-A0A553SU79-F1
#
_cell.length_a   1.000
_cell.length_b   1.000
_cell.length_c   1.000
_cell.angle_alpha   90.00
_cell.angle_beta   90.00
_cell.angle_gamma   90.00
#
_symmetry.space_group_name_H-M   'P 1'
#
loop_
_entity.id
_entity.type
_entity.pdbx_description
1 polymer ?
#
loop_
_entity_poly.entity_id
_entity_poly.type
_entity_poly.pdbx_seq_one_letter_code
_entity_poly.pdbx_strand_id
1 'polypeptide(L)'
;MRKVRLILLLFTLFFGAAIYPEKIKAASTIPTIEVKLVNYLGNKTSITVVFNGEYKLSNGIKVSSGTEAVIKLSNSKLSMETSKGQVLIEKDSTISAAPVKTDGTLSVNGRKYNGSFQFVIEKDTKNSNLYVRPINKVDIETYLRGVVPQEMPALWSMEALKAQTVAARTYAIKHMNDSNMVDTIAKQVYGGSSANHAQSDTAVKETEGMVLKSNGALIDAVFSASNGGWTELNSSVWGGAALSYFAVKEDTFDFNPATKEKFTWAIQLKQEQLPATLNLAIADIWWNTLKETDADNAVLINIKKWLVSEGYTNDVAKIKIAKIHKLGVDLTSLSAGGRVLKGTLKMDYLLMANGKTAEKKVLEMNGTAASKIRAIVGIDRMTSYLIDETVTKNGSIYMKGRGNGHAVGLSQYGARNRAEAGHSFNQILQFYYPKAALMKEYSGTASNSQGMDDTVPPNISSFKASIDYKKNTTKLSMKINKSGKLTMIVKDSKGKTVATIAKNKEVKSGSLSFDWNISKVENATYTAEIIASNKDGYQKTASHKVTVKKDKAPPAISSLKASTDNKKNTVKIGMKTNKAGKITIVLKDPKGKTVSTLVKNKEVKTGSLSFSWNISKVGNGTYTAEITTENLHGYKKTMKQKIIIKKPVKVKKASVKPSVLNLRQKPSTSSKVILKLKKKQTVVIQSQQGSWYKVKYGSKTGYVSAKYVTILK
;
A
#
# COMPACT_ATOMS: atom_id res chain seq x y z
N MET A 1 -12.20 21.70 72.85
CA MET A 1 -11.90 22.83 71.95
C MET A 1 -10.44 22.74 71.49
N ARG A 2 -10.24 22.82 70.17
CA ARG A 2 -9.07 23.31 69.42
C ARG A 2 -7.66 22.85 69.84
N LYS A 3 -7.07 21.96 69.04
CA LYS A 3 -5.63 22.00 68.74
C LYS A 3 -5.43 22.24 67.25
N VAL A 4 -4.73 23.32 66.95
CA VAL A 4 -4.41 23.85 65.63
C VAL A 4 -2.91 23.63 65.39
N ARG A 5 -2.62 23.00 64.24
CA ARG A 5 -1.47 23.12 63.31
C ARG A 5 -0.08 23.46 63.87
N LEU A 6 0.93 22.68 63.49
CA LEU A 6 1.93 23.10 62.49
C LEU A 6 2.77 21.91 61.97
N ILE A 7 3.23 22.09 60.73
CA ILE A 7 3.93 21.21 59.80
C ILE A 7 5.31 20.75 60.30
N LEU A 8 5.67 19.49 60.04
CA LEU A 8 7.08 19.08 59.90
C LEU A 8 7.24 18.09 58.74
N LEU A 9 8.01 18.51 57.73
CA LEU A 9 8.60 17.66 56.70
C LEU A 9 9.46 16.57 57.37
N LEU A 10 9.30 15.31 56.95
CA LEU A 10 10.31 14.28 57.18
C LEU A 10 10.70 13.64 55.84
N PHE A 11 11.94 13.90 55.46
CA PHE A 11 12.73 13.19 54.47
C PHE A 11 13.06 11.80 55.01
N THR A 12 12.76 10.72 54.29
CA THR A 12 13.48 9.45 54.45
C THR A 12 13.52 8.62 53.15
N LEU A 13 14.76 8.37 52.71
CA LEU A 13 15.27 7.30 51.88
C LEU A 13 14.64 7.02 50.50
N PHE A 14 15.24 7.65 49.48
CA PHE A 14 15.37 7.07 48.15
C PHE A 14 16.28 5.83 48.22
N PHE A 15 15.69 4.63 48.23
CA PHE A 15 16.42 3.44 47.79
C PHE A 15 16.53 3.52 46.27
N GLY A 16 17.75 3.70 45.77
CA GLY A 16 18.07 3.54 44.36
C GLY A 16 17.83 2.08 43.95
N ALA A 17 16.61 1.77 43.52
CA ALA A 17 16.38 0.61 42.69
C ALA A 17 17.06 0.91 41.35
N ALA A 18 18.22 0.30 41.14
CA ALA A 18 18.83 0.19 39.83
C ALA A 18 17.75 -0.30 38.86
N ILE A 19 17.39 0.55 37.89
CA ILE A 19 16.57 0.16 36.76
C ILE A 19 17.43 -0.83 35.97
N TYR A 20 17.28 -2.12 36.28
CA TYR A 20 17.72 -3.15 35.37
C TYR A 20 16.92 -2.94 34.09
N PRO A 21 17.55 -2.75 32.91
CA PRO A 21 16.81 -2.91 31.67
C PRO A 21 16.26 -4.33 31.70
N GLU A 22 14.93 -4.48 31.64
CA GLU A 22 14.32 -5.77 31.39
C GLU A 22 15.06 -6.38 30.21
N LYS A 23 15.71 -7.52 30.47
CA LYS A 23 16.38 -8.30 29.43
C LYS A 23 15.37 -8.48 28.31
N ILE A 24 15.67 -7.91 27.14
CA ILE A 24 15.00 -8.24 25.88
C ILE A 24 15.01 -9.76 25.82
N LYS A 25 13.85 -10.39 26.06
CA LYS A 25 13.71 -11.84 25.86
C LYS A 25 14.15 -12.12 24.44
N ALA A 26 15.12 -13.02 24.29
CA ALA A 26 15.52 -13.54 23.00
C ALA A 26 14.26 -13.91 22.21
N ALA A 27 14.20 -13.54 20.94
CA ALA A 27 13.05 -13.81 20.08
C ALA A 27 12.67 -15.29 20.22
N SER A 28 11.45 -15.56 20.69
CA SER A 28 10.98 -16.93 20.82
C SER A 28 10.93 -17.57 19.42
N THR A 29 11.17 -18.87 19.36
CA THR A 29 10.89 -19.67 18.16
C THR A 29 9.41 -19.49 17.75
N ILE A 30 9.11 -19.71 16.47
CA ILE A 30 7.73 -19.63 15.97
C ILE A 30 6.86 -20.64 16.77
N PRO A 31 5.78 -20.19 17.45
CA PRO A 31 4.91 -21.09 18.20
C PRO A 31 4.26 -22.14 17.31
N THR A 32 4.01 -23.32 17.88
CA THR A 32 3.19 -24.37 17.27
C THR A 32 1.81 -24.40 17.90
N ILE A 33 0.79 -24.64 17.08
CA ILE A 33 -0.60 -24.80 17.52
C ILE A 33 -1.12 -26.20 17.17
N GLU A 34 -1.99 -26.72 18.04
CA GLU A 34 -2.69 -27.98 17.85
C GLU A 34 -4.17 -27.70 17.61
N VAL A 35 -4.72 -28.20 16.51
CA VAL A 35 -6.08 -27.90 16.05
C VAL A 35 -6.84 -29.19 15.86
N LYS A 36 -7.90 -29.35 16.65
CA LYS A 36 -8.81 -30.48 16.55
C LYS A 36 -9.75 -30.28 15.35
N LEU A 37 -9.76 -31.24 14.42
CA LEU A 37 -10.54 -31.18 13.19
C LEU A 37 -11.96 -31.75 13.41
N VAL A 38 -12.90 -30.88 13.76
CA VAL A 38 -14.32 -31.17 14.07
C VAL A 38 -15.24 -30.77 12.93
N ASN A 39 -15.12 -29.54 12.44
CA ASN A 39 -16.04 -28.91 11.49
C ASN A 39 -16.06 -29.64 10.15
N TYR A 40 -14.88 -29.90 9.57
CA TYR A 40 -14.79 -30.51 8.25
C TYR A 40 -15.08 -32.03 8.26
N LEU A 41 -14.82 -32.70 9.38
CA LEU A 41 -14.86 -34.17 9.45
C LEU A 41 -16.14 -34.71 10.09
N GLY A 42 -16.74 -33.98 11.02
CA GLY A 42 -17.80 -34.50 11.88
C GLY A 42 -17.30 -35.66 12.76
N ASN A 43 -18.24 -36.49 13.21
CA ASN A 43 -17.96 -37.68 14.01
C ASN A 43 -17.87 -38.90 13.08
N LYS A 44 -16.69 -39.52 13.00
CA LYS A 44 -16.43 -40.69 12.15
C LYS A 44 -15.64 -41.76 12.90
N THR A 45 -15.97 -43.03 12.68
CA THR A 45 -15.19 -44.18 13.18
C THR A 45 -14.08 -44.61 12.22
N SER A 46 -14.06 -44.06 11.00
CA SER A 46 -13.04 -44.33 9.98
C SER A 46 -12.72 -43.08 9.15
N ILE A 47 -11.44 -42.85 8.85
CA ILE A 47 -10.94 -41.67 8.15
C ILE A 47 -9.88 -42.06 7.12
N THR A 48 -10.05 -41.63 5.87
CA THR A 48 -9.04 -41.82 4.82
C THR A 48 -7.97 -40.75 4.92
N VAL A 49 -6.70 -41.17 4.85
CA VAL A 49 -5.52 -40.30 4.80
C VAL A 49 -4.65 -40.58 3.59
N VAL A 50 -4.08 -39.54 2.99
CA VAL A 50 -3.11 -39.66 1.89
C VAL A 50 -1.84 -38.91 2.24
N PHE A 51 -0.73 -39.64 2.30
CA PHE A 51 0.60 -39.10 2.60
C PHE A 51 1.17 -38.44 1.35
N ASN A 52 1.24 -37.11 1.32
CA ASN A 52 1.80 -36.31 0.23
C ASN A 52 3.18 -35.79 0.66
N GLY A 53 4.07 -36.72 0.99
CA GLY A 53 5.39 -36.51 1.57
C GLY A 53 5.83 -37.78 2.32
N GLU A 54 7.10 -37.86 2.69
CA GLU A 54 7.58 -38.93 3.57
C GLU A 54 7.19 -38.60 5.02
N TYR A 55 6.55 -39.54 5.71
CA TYR A 55 6.13 -39.40 7.11
C TYR A 55 6.72 -40.52 7.96
N LYS A 56 6.97 -40.23 9.23
CA LYS A 56 7.33 -41.19 10.27
C LYS A 56 6.17 -41.34 11.25
N LEU A 57 5.74 -42.58 11.47
CA LEU A 57 4.72 -42.92 12.45
C LEU A 57 5.33 -43.06 13.86
N SER A 58 4.47 -43.06 14.89
CA SER A 58 4.91 -43.18 16.29
C SER A 58 5.63 -44.48 16.63
N ASN A 59 5.45 -45.55 15.85
CA ASN A 59 6.21 -46.80 15.97
C ASN A 59 7.54 -46.80 15.18
N GLY A 60 7.91 -45.68 14.56
CA GLY A 60 9.14 -45.52 13.79
C GLY A 60 9.02 -45.87 12.31
N ILE A 61 7.92 -46.48 11.86
CA ILE A 61 7.71 -46.83 10.44
C ILE A 61 7.67 -45.56 9.59
N LYS A 62 8.37 -45.62 8.46
CA LYS A 62 8.33 -44.60 7.43
C LYS A 62 7.27 -44.93 6.39
N VAL A 63 6.46 -43.94 6.04
CA VAL A 63 5.41 -44.03 5.04
C VAL A 63 5.78 -43.12 3.88
N SER A 64 5.85 -43.69 2.69
CA SER A 64 6.27 -43.00 1.47
C SER A 64 5.18 -42.05 0.95
N SER A 65 5.61 -41.05 0.18
CA SER A 65 4.68 -40.18 -0.54
C SER A 65 3.83 -40.96 -1.54
N GLY A 66 2.56 -40.60 -1.65
CA GLY A 66 1.56 -41.28 -2.48
C GLY A 66 0.82 -42.42 -1.77
N THR A 67 1.22 -42.80 -0.56
CA THR A 67 0.51 -43.85 0.18
C THR A 67 -0.86 -43.37 0.66
N GLU A 68 -1.90 -44.14 0.33
CA GLU A 68 -3.24 -44.00 0.88
C GLU A 68 -3.45 -45.03 2.00
N ALA A 69 -4.00 -44.57 3.13
CA ALA A 69 -4.31 -45.40 4.29
C ALA A 69 -5.64 -44.98 4.93
N VAL A 70 -6.20 -45.85 5.75
CA VAL A 70 -7.43 -45.63 6.51
C VAL A 70 -7.12 -45.77 7.99
N ILE A 71 -7.48 -44.76 8.76
CA ILE A 71 -7.50 -44.82 10.23
C ILE A 71 -8.85 -45.37 10.65
N LYS A 72 -8.86 -46.52 11.34
CA LYS A 72 -10.08 -47.17 11.81
C LYS A 72 -10.11 -47.25 13.32
N LEU A 73 -11.28 -47.05 13.90
CA LEU A 73 -11.58 -47.36 15.29
C LEU A 73 -12.36 -48.68 15.36
N SER A 74 -11.76 -49.69 15.95
CA SER A 74 -12.38 -51.00 16.19
C SER A 74 -11.98 -51.52 17.57
N ASN A 75 -12.92 -52.10 18.32
CA ASN A 75 -12.67 -52.64 19.67
C ASN A 75 -11.93 -51.66 20.59
N SER A 76 -12.30 -50.36 20.54
CA SER A 76 -11.64 -49.28 21.30
C SER A 76 -10.14 -49.11 21.02
N LYS A 77 -9.66 -49.58 19.86
CA LYS A 77 -8.29 -49.38 19.37
C LYS A 77 -8.28 -48.67 18.04
N LEU A 78 -7.20 -47.94 17.78
CA LEU A 78 -6.92 -47.33 16.49
C LEU A 78 -5.98 -48.21 15.67
N SER A 79 -6.35 -48.50 14.43
CA SER A 79 -5.46 -49.07 13.41
C SER A 79 -5.27 -48.07 12.25
N MET A 80 -4.09 -48.09 11.62
CA MET A 80 -3.85 -47.45 10.33
C MET A 80 -3.48 -48.52 9.32
N GLU A 81 -4.30 -48.68 8.29
CA GLU A 81 -4.17 -49.73 7.28
C GLU A 81 -4.04 -49.11 5.90
N THR A 82 -3.14 -49.60 5.05
CA THR A 82 -3.06 -49.15 3.65
C THR A 82 -4.28 -49.62 2.85
N SER A 83 -4.54 -48.99 1.71
CA SER A 83 -5.60 -49.44 0.78
C SER A 83 -5.41 -50.89 0.28
N LYS A 84 -4.21 -51.46 0.42
CA LYS A 84 -3.88 -52.86 0.09
C LYS A 84 -4.06 -53.83 1.27
N GLY A 85 -4.59 -53.37 2.40
CA GLY A 85 -4.83 -54.20 3.60
C GLY A 85 -3.63 -54.40 4.51
N GLN A 86 -2.50 -53.72 4.27
CA GLN A 86 -1.34 -53.81 5.16
C GLN A 86 -1.55 -52.93 6.41
N VAL A 87 -1.54 -53.53 7.60
CA VAL A 87 -1.55 -52.79 8.87
C VAL A 87 -0.19 -52.10 9.07
N LEU A 88 -0.19 -50.78 9.13
CA LEU A 88 1.01 -49.97 9.40
C LEU A 88 1.26 -49.81 10.90
N ILE A 89 0.20 -49.61 11.69
CA ILE A 89 0.30 -49.45 13.15
C ILE A 89 -1.06 -49.72 13.79
N GLU A 90 -1.05 -50.34 14.97
CA GLU A 90 -2.20 -50.45 15.87
C GLU A 90 -1.80 -49.93 17.27
N LYS A 91 -2.68 -49.13 17.89
CA LYS A 91 -2.48 -48.54 19.21
C LYS A 91 -3.80 -48.41 19.98
N ASP A 92 -3.73 -48.49 21.31
CA ASP A 92 -4.93 -48.44 22.15
C ASP A 92 -5.63 -47.08 22.19
N SER A 93 -4.93 -45.98 21.90
CA SER A 93 -5.52 -44.64 22.06
C SER A 93 -5.08 -43.60 21.04
N THR A 94 -3.80 -43.60 20.63
CA THR A 94 -3.23 -42.54 19.78
C THR A 94 -2.29 -43.08 18.72
N ILE A 95 -2.48 -42.65 17.47
CA ILE A 95 -1.51 -42.81 16.38
C ILE A 95 -0.96 -41.42 16.04
N SER A 96 0.37 -41.28 15.94
CA SER A 96 0.99 -40.02 15.49
C SER A 96 1.71 -40.22 14.17
N ALA A 97 1.62 -39.21 13.29
CA ALA A 97 2.32 -39.15 12.02
C ALA A 97 2.99 -37.78 11.88
N ALA A 98 4.31 -37.75 11.75
CA ALA A 98 5.08 -36.53 11.56
C ALA A 98 5.82 -36.56 10.22
N PRO A 99 5.83 -35.48 9.44
CA PRO A 99 6.53 -35.47 8.18
C PRO A 99 8.04 -35.47 8.44
N VAL A 100 8.81 -36.21 7.62
CA VAL A 100 10.28 -36.27 7.71
C VAL A 100 10.90 -34.95 7.26
N LYS A 101 10.27 -34.29 6.28
CA LYS A 101 10.62 -32.96 5.80
C LYS A 101 9.44 -32.03 6.00
N THR A 102 9.69 -30.75 6.20
CA THR A 102 8.64 -29.78 6.53
C THR A 102 7.61 -29.61 5.41
N ASP A 103 7.96 -29.92 4.16
CA ASP A 103 7.12 -29.73 2.97
C ASP A 103 6.10 -30.84 2.73
N GLY A 104 6.18 -31.94 3.48
CA GLY A 104 5.16 -32.99 3.46
C GLY A 104 3.79 -32.48 3.88
N THR A 105 2.75 -32.91 3.15
CA THR A 105 1.35 -32.69 3.56
C THR A 105 0.63 -34.03 3.78
N LEU A 106 -0.36 -34.03 4.67
CA LEU A 106 -1.27 -35.16 4.87
C LEU A 106 -2.66 -34.72 4.43
N SER A 107 -3.26 -35.47 3.50
CA SER A 107 -4.67 -35.27 3.18
C SER A 107 -5.50 -36.06 4.17
N VAL A 108 -6.55 -35.45 4.74
CA VAL A 108 -7.52 -36.11 5.63
C VAL A 108 -8.90 -35.93 5.00
N ASN A 109 -9.53 -37.03 4.56
CA ASN A 109 -10.74 -37.01 3.73
C ASN A 109 -10.68 -35.97 2.59
N GLY A 110 -9.59 -36.01 1.81
CA GLY A 110 -9.38 -35.16 0.64
C GLY A 110 -8.88 -33.74 0.89
N ARG A 111 -8.92 -33.22 2.13
CA ARG A 111 -8.38 -31.89 2.46
C ARG A 111 -6.93 -31.99 2.90
N LYS A 112 -6.04 -31.18 2.32
CA LYS A 112 -4.61 -31.20 2.59
C LYS A 112 -4.26 -30.32 3.79
N TYR A 113 -3.32 -30.80 4.60
CA TYR A 113 -2.80 -30.09 5.77
C TYR A 113 -1.28 -30.22 5.85
N ASN A 114 -0.63 -29.17 6.33
CA ASN A 114 0.79 -29.19 6.67
C ASN A 114 1.01 -29.71 8.09
N GLY A 115 2.26 -30.10 8.37
CA GLY A 115 2.68 -30.46 9.71
C GLY A 115 2.34 -31.90 10.10
N SER A 116 2.34 -32.13 11.41
CA SER A 116 2.14 -33.44 12.01
C SER A 116 0.69 -33.66 12.43
N PHE A 117 0.34 -34.91 12.66
CA PHE A 117 -0.99 -35.35 13.06
C PHE A 117 -0.92 -36.27 14.27
N GLN A 118 -1.88 -36.10 15.16
CA GLN A 118 -2.31 -37.13 16.10
C GLN A 118 -3.73 -37.55 15.75
N PHE A 119 -3.99 -38.85 15.76
CA PHE A 119 -5.33 -39.43 15.68
C PHE A 119 -5.63 -40.00 17.05
N VAL A 120 -6.67 -39.49 17.71
CA VAL A 120 -7.08 -39.90 19.05
C VAL A 120 -8.50 -40.46 19.05
N ILE A 121 -8.84 -41.23 20.07
CA ILE A 121 -10.22 -41.65 20.33
C ILE A 121 -10.93 -40.53 21.09
N GLU A 122 -12.03 -40.03 20.54
CA GLU A 122 -12.89 -39.02 21.18
C GLU A 122 -14.25 -39.64 21.54
N LYS A 123 -14.72 -39.41 22.76
CA LYS A 123 -16.01 -39.87 23.26
C LYS A 123 -17.06 -38.77 23.11
N ASP A 124 -18.20 -39.11 22.53
CA ASP A 124 -19.38 -38.25 22.45
C ASP A 124 -19.96 -38.01 23.84
N THR A 125 -20.15 -36.75 24.20
CA THR A 125 -20.67 -36.37 25.52
C THR A 125 -22.16 -36.68 25.69
N LYS A 126 -22.91 -36.88 24.60
CA LYS A 126 -24.37 -37.09 24.62
C LYS A 126 -24.77 -38.56 24.57
N ASN A 127 -24.05 -39.37 23.80
CA ASN A 127 -24.45 -40.77 23.54
C ASN A 127 -23.34 -41.80 23.84
N SER A 128 -22.20 -41.39 24.40
CA SER A 128 -21.06 -42.26 24.73
C SER A 128 -20.40 -42.99 23.54
N ASN A 129 -20.78 -42.68 22.30
CA ASN A 129 -20.14 -43.25 21.12
C ASN A 129 -18.67 -42.79 21.02
N LEU A 130 -17.84 -43.63 20.41
CA LEU A 130 -16.42 -43.33 20.19
C LEU A 130 -16.14 -43.03 18.72
N TYR A 131 -15.29 -42.05 18.47
CA TYR A 131 -14.92 -41.58 17.13
C TYR A 131 -13.41 -41.36 17.01
N VAL A 132 -12.91 -41.39 15.78
CA VAL A 132 -11.54 -40.98 15.46
C VAL A 132 -11.52 -39.46 15.34
N ARG A 133 -10.64 -38.80 16.10
CA ARG A 133 -10.43 -37.35 16.02
C ARG A 133 -9.00 -37.02 15.59
N PRO A 134 -8.82 -36.46 14.38
CA PRO A 134 -7.53 -35.91 13.98
C PRO A 134 -7.27 -34.56 14.68
N ILE A 135 -6.04 -34.41 15.18
CA ILE A 135 -5.47 -33.19 15.73
C ILE A 135 -4.27 -32.83 14.87
N ASN A 136 -4.36 -31.71 14.15
CA ASN A 136 -3.27 -31.22 13.32
C ASN A 136 -2.37 -30.30 14.13
N LYS A 137 -1.07 -30.59 14.17
CA LYS A 137 -0.04 -29.79 14.83
C LYS A 137 0.84 -29.13 13.79
N VAL A 138 0.87 -27.80 13.80
CA VAL A 138 1.51 -26.98 12.77
C VAL A 138 2.06 -25.68 13.38
N ASP A 139 3.05 -25.05 12.75
CA ASP A 139 3.51 -23.72 13.16
C ASP A 139 2.44 -22.65 12.88
N ILE A 140 2.43 -21.59 13.70
CA ILE A 140 1.37 -20.59 13.66
C ILE A 140 1.32 -19.79 12.35
N GLU A 141 2.45 -19.59 11.67
CA GLU A 141 2.48 -18.87 10.39
C GLU A 141 1.86 -19.73 9.29
N THR A 142 2.17 -21.02 9.26
CA THR A 142 1.53 -21.98 8.35
C THR A 142 0.04 -22.16 8.67
N TYR A 143 -0.34 -22.19 9.96
CA TYR A 143 -1.75 -22.23 10.39
C TYR A 143 -2.55 -21.06 9.81
N LEU A 144 -2.01 -19.84 9.90
CA LEU A 144 -2.70 -18.63 9.45
C LEU A 144 -2.97 -18.60 7.94
N ARG A 145 -2.15 -19.28 7.14
CA ARG A 145 -2.40 -19.45 5.69
C ARG A 145 -3.67 -20.25 5.41
N GLY A 146 -4.06 -21.14 6.34
CA GLY A 146 -5.32 -21.87 6.30
C GLY A 146 -6.50 -21.16 6.95
N VAL A 147 -6.27 -20.14 7.79
CA VAL A 147 -7.33 -19.39 8.51
C VAL A 147 -7.72 -18.10 7.78
N VAL A 148 -6.76 -17.24 7.48
CA VAL A 148 -7.01 -15.91 6.91
C VAL A 148 -7.93 -15.95 5.67
N PRO A 149 -7.70 -16.82 4.66
CA PRO A 149 -8.57 -16.89 3.49
C PRO A 149 -9.96 -17.50 3.75
N GLN A 150 -10.16 -18.19 4.87
CA GLN A 150 -11.47 -18.70 5.30
C GLN A 150 -12.27 -17.64 6.05
N GLU A 151 -11.58 -16.75 6.77
CA GLU A 151 -12.22 -15.67 7.54
C GLU A 151 -12.45 -14.41 6.69
N MET A 152 -11.54 -14.10 5.78
CA MET A 152 -11.59 -12.90 4.95
C MET A 152 -11.29 -13.25 3.48
N PRO A 153 -12.13 -12.83 2.52
CA PRO A 153 -11.87 -13.10 1.11
C PRO A 153 -10.48 -12.64 0.69
N ALA A 154 -9.69 -13.56 0.13
CA ALA A 154 -8.27 -13.35 -0.11
C ALA A 154 -7.94 -12.28 -1.17
N LEU A 155 -8.94 -11.77 -1.89
CA LEU A 155 -8.82 -10.68 -2.88
C LEU A 155 -9.17 -9.30 -2.31
N TRP A 156 -9.49 -9.20 -1.01
CA TRP A 156 -9.67 -7.91 -0.35
C TRP A 156 -8.35 -7.18 -0.17
N SER A 157 -8.44 -5.87 0.12
CA SER A 157 -7.27 -4.99 0.28
C SER A 157 -6.22 -5.59 1.22
N MET A 158 -4.95 -5.48 0.82
CA MET A 158 -3.80 -5.99 1.58
C MET A 158 -3.79 -5.49 3.04
N GLU A 159 -4.19 -4.24 3.28
CA GLU A 159 -4.22 -3.67 4.63
C GLU A 159 -5.34 -4.29 5.50
N ALA A 160 -6.47 -4.70 4.90
CA ALA A 160 -7.50 -5.45 5.60
C ALA A 160 -7.04 -6.88 5.92
N LEU A 161 -6.39 -7.55 4.95
CA LEU A 161 -5.81 -8.89 5.16
C LEU A 161 -4.76 -8.86 6.28
N LYS A 162 -3.86 -7.87 6.31
CA LYS A 162 -2.87 -7.70 7.39
C LYS A 162 -3.54 -7.51 8.76
N ALA A 163 -4.58 -6.67 8.84
CA ALA A 163 -5.31 -6.47 10.09
C ALA A 163 -5.97 -7.78 10.56
N GLN A 164 -6.63 -8.51 9.65
CA GLN A 164 -7.19 -9.82 9.93
C GLN A 164 -6.13 -10.83 10.37
N THR A 165 -4.98 -10.86 9.71
CA THR A 165 -3.87 -11.76 10.06
C THR A 165 -3.37 -11.48 11.48
N VAL A 166 -3.13 -10.22 11.85
CA VAL A 166 -2.65 -9.88 13.20
C VAL A 166 -3.69 -10.23 14.26
N ALA A 167 -4.97 -9.95 14.02
CA ALA A 167 -6.05 -10.33 14.93
C ALA A 167 -6.12 -11.87 15.07
N ALA A 168 -6.11 -12.59 13.94
CA ALA A 168 -6.15 -14.05 13.93
C ALA A 168 -4.95 -14.69 14.62
N ARG A 169 -3.73 -14.15 14.42
CA ARG A 169 -2.49 -14.60 15.08
C ARG A 169 -2.57 -14.40 16.59
N THR A 170 -3.01 -13.22 17.00
CA THR A 170 -3.15 -12.87 18.43
C THR A 170 -4.13 -13.81 19.12
N TYR A 171 -5.30 -14.02 18.52
CA TYR A 171 -6.31 -14.96 19.02
C TYR A 171 -5.75 -16.38 19.12
N ALA A 172 -5.15 -16.88 18.03
CA ALA A 172 -4.63 -18.24 17.98
C ALA A 172 -3.55 -18.50 19.04
N ILE A 173 -2.61 -17.57 19.26
CA ILE A 173 -1.58 -17.72 20.29
C ILE A 173 -2.17 -17.60 21.69
N LYS A 174 -3.16 -16.70 21.89
CA LYS A 174 -3.85 -16.56 23.17
C LYS A 174 -4.54 -17.86 23.60
N HIS A 175 -5.08 -18.60 22.64
CA HIS A 175 -5.88 -19.82 22.85
C HIS A 175 -5.15 -21.12 22.48
N MET A 176 -3.85 -21.10 22.14
CA MET A 176 -3.14 -22.28 21.63
C MET A 176 -3.02 -23.43 22.64
N ASN A 177 -3.14 -23.13 23.93
CA ASN A 177 -3.12 -24.11 25.03
C ASN A 177 -4.53 -24.47 25.51
N ASP A 178 -5.59 -23.94 24.88
CA ASP A 178 -6.94 -24.37 25.16
C ASP A 178 -7.10 -25.80 24.63
N SER A 179 -7.55 -26.73 25.48
CA SER A 179 -7.90 -28.10 25.07
C SER A 179 -8.98 -28.18 23.98
N ASN A 180 -9.60 -27.03 23.65
CA ASN A 180 -10.74 -26.87 22.76
C ASN A 180 -10.42 -26.01 21.52
N MET A 181 -9.14 -25.88 21.11
CA MET A 181 -8.82 -25.25 19.83
C MET A 181 -9.32 -26.14 18.68
N VAL A 182 -10.44 -25.74 18.08
CA VAL A 182 -11.19 -26.49 17.05
C VAL A 182 -11.30 -25.66 15.76
N ASP A 183 -11.44 -26.32 14.61
CA ASP A 183 -11.59 -25.72 13.27
C ASP A 183 -13.01 -25.19 12.95
N THR A 184 -13.75 -24.74 13.98
CA THR A 184 -15.13 -24.25 13.85
C THR A 184 -15.22 -22.73 14.03
N ILE A 185 -16.36 -22.14 13.66
CA ILE A 185 -16.68 -20.73 13.90
C ILE A 185 -16.71 -20.33 15.39
N ALA A 186 -16.70 -21.29 16.32
CA ALA A 186 -16.57 -21.01 17.75
C ALA A 186 -15.16 -20.55 18.13
N LYS A 187 -14.17 -20.82 17.27
CA LYS A 187 -12.78 -20.39 17.38
C LYS A 187 -12.40 -19.71 16.06
N GLN A 188 -11.77 -20.45 15.15
CA GLN A 188 -11.38 -19.97 13.83
C GLN A 188 -11.55 -21.10 12.82
N VAL A 189 -12.07 -20.78 11.63
CA VAL A 189 -12.19 -21.76 10.56
C VAL A 189 -10.80 -22.06 10.00
N TYR A 190 -10.38 -23.33 10.08
CA TYR A 190 -9.07 -23.76 9.60
C TYR A 190 -9.21 -24.68 8.38
N GLY A 191 -8.80 -24.17 7.21
CA GLY A 191 -8.92 -24.86 5.93
C GLY A 191 -7.74 -25.76 5.55
N GLY A 192 -6.70 -25.85 6.39
CA GLY A 192 -5.44 -26.50 6.02
C GLY A 192 -4.77 -25.80 4.83
N SER A 193 -3.93 -26.52 4.09
CA SER A 193 -3.18 -25.97 2.95
C SER A 193 -4.01 -25.82 1.68
N SER A 194 -5.16 -26.49 1.61
CA SER A 194 -6.14 -26.33 0.52
C SER A 194 -6.73 -24.92 0.44
N ALA A 195 -6.68 -24.14 1.52
CA ALA A 195 -7.19 -22.78 1.57
C ALA A 195 -6.17 -21.70 1.18
N ASN A 196 -4.89 -22.07 1.02
CA ASN A 196 -3.82 -21.10 0.80
C ASN A 196 -4.06 -20.21 -0.42
N HIS A 197 -3.75 -18.93 -0.29
CA HIS A 197 -3.86 -17.96 -1.38
C HIS A 197 -2.69 -16.97 -1.33
N ALA A 198 -2.15 -16.63 -2.50
CA ALA A 198 -0.98 -15.76 -2.67
C ALA A 198 -1.05 -14.42 -1.90
N GLN A 199 -2.20 -13.74 -1.97
CA GLN A 199 -2.38 -12.45 -1.32
C GLN A 199 -2.47 -12.57 0.21
N SER A 200 -3.21 -13.54 0.74
CA SER A 200 -3.25 -13.77 2.20
C SER A 200 -1.89 -14.27 2.72
N ASP A 201 -1.18 -15.11 1.96
CA ASP A 201 0.19 -15.54 2.28
C ASP A 201 1.15 -14.35 2.37
N THR A 202 0.98 -13.35 1.52
CA THR A 202 1.75 -12.10 1.58
C THR A 202 1.41 -11.30 2.85
N ALA A 203 0.14 -11.20 3.24
CA ALA A 203 -0.25 -10.53 4.49
C ALA A 203 0.29 -11.26 5.74
N VAL A 204 0.25 -12.60 5.73
CA VAL A 204 0.87 -13.46 6.74
C VAL A 204 2.35 -13.14 6.88
N LYS A 205 3.08 -13.17 5.76
CA LYS A 205 4.53 -12.88 5.73
C LYS A 205 4.89 -11.44 6.12
N GLU A 206 4.16 -10.44 5.62
CA GLU A 206 4.49 -9.02 5.89
C GLU A 206 4.19 -8.62 7.35
N THR A 207 3.31 -9.35 8.03
CA THR A 207 3.07 -9.15 9.46
C THR A 207 3.93 -10.07 10.32
N GLU A 208 4.22 -11.30 9.89
CA GLU A 208 4.88 -12.40 10.65
C GLU A 208 4.64 -12.22 12.16
N GLY A 209 5.55 -12.40 13.11
CA GLY A 209 5.20 -12.35 14.56
C GLY A 209 4.57 -11.08 15.18
N MET A 210 3.96 -10.15 14.44
CA MET A 210 3.11 -9.07 14.95
C MET A 210 1.81 -9.58 15.60
N VAL A 211 1.59 -9.17 16.85
CA VAL A 211 0.42 -9.48 17.70
C VAL A 211 -0.10 -8.21 18.40
N LEU A 212 -1.27 -8.31 19.01
CA LEU A 212 -1.86 -7.25 19.84
C LEU A 212 -1.75 -7.59 21.34
N LYS A 213 -1.22 -6.65 22.12
CA LYS A 213 -1.08 -6.78 23.58
C LYS A 213 -1.69 -5.61 24.34
N SER A 214 -2.26 -5.88 25.50
CA SER A 214 -2.71 -4.88 26.47
C SER A 214 -2.10 -5.23 27.83
N ASN A 215 -1.46 -4.26 28.49
CA ASN A 215 -0.75 -4.47 29.75
C ASN A 215 0.27 -5.63 29.69
N GLY A 216 1.00 -5.74 28.57
CA GLY A 216 2.01 -6.79 28.33
C GLY A 216 1.44 -8.18 27.98
N ALA A 217 0.14 -8.41 28.15
CA ALA A 217 -0.52 -9.67 27.84
C ALA A 217 -1.21 -9.66 26.46
N LEU A 218 -1.23 -10.80 25.78
CA LEU A 218 -2.03 -10.97 24.55
C LEU A 218 -3.51 -10.68 24.83
N ILE A 219 -4.12 -9.85 23.98
CA ILE A 219 -5.55 -9.60 24.02
C ILE A 219 -6.32 -10.79 23.43
N ASP A 220 -7.60 -10.88 23.76
CA ASP A 220 -8.53 -11.75 23.04
C ASP A 220 -8.98 -11.05 21.75
N ALA A 221 -8.25 -11.22 20.64
CA ALA A 221 -8.45 -10.46 19.40
C ALA A 221 -9.61 -11.02 18.54
N VAL A 222 -10.80 -11.10 19.13
CA VAL A 222 -12.04 -11.55 18.45
C VAL A 222 -12.41 -10.65 17.28
N PHE A 223 -13.08 -11.23 16.28
CA PHE A 223 -13.53 -10.55 15.07
C PHE A 223 -14.81 -11.19 14.53
N SER A 224 -15.60 -10.44 13.76
CA SER A 224 -16.85 -10.92 13.14
C SER A 224 -17.08 -10.27 11.78
N ALA A 225 -18.00 -10.82 10.99
CA ALA A 225 -18.26 -10.34 9.63
C ALA A 225 -18.66 -8.86 9.60
N SER A 226 -19.68 -8.48 10.37
CA SER A 226 -20.19 -7.11 10.44
C SER A 226 -20.70 -6.78 11.83
N ASN A 227 -20.36 -5.58 12.32
CA ASN A 227 -20.84 -5.08 13.60
C ASN A 227 -22.19 -4.34 13.49
N GLY A 228 -22.82 -4.27 12.32
CA GLY A 228 -24.10 -3.59 12.11
C GLY A 228 -24.03 -2.07 12.24
N GLY A 229 -22.81 -1.49 12.24
CA GLY A 229 -22.55 -0.07 12.40
C GLY A 229 -22.11 0.36 13.79
N TRP A 230 -22.10 -0.53 14.79
CA TRP A 230 -21.65 -0.22 16.16
C TRP A 230 -20.90 -1.39 16.78
N THR A 231 -19.68 -1.16 17.28
CA THR A 231 -18.92 -2.18 18.04
C THR A 231 -19.53 -2.41 19.42
N GLU A 232 -19.17 -3.53 20.05
CA GLU A 232 -19.72 -3.94 21.36
C GLU A 232 -18.64 -4.24 22.40
N LEU A 233 -19.03 -4.24 23.69
CA LEU A 233 -18.20 -4.73 24.79
C LEU A 233 -18.30 -6.25 24.95
N ASN A 234 -17.20 -6.88 25.37
CA ASN A 234 -17.19 -8.30 25.74
C ASN A 234 -18.20 -8.60 26.86
N SER A 235 -18.31 -7.71 27.85
CA SER A 235 -19.20 -7.87 29.01
C SER A 235 -20.68 -7.89 28.64
N SER A 236 -21.04 -7.26 27.53
CA SER A 236 -22.42 -7.25 27.03
C SER A 236 -22.77 -8.50 26.22
N VAL A 237 -21.79 -9.19 25.65
CA VAL A 237 -22.02 -10.39 24.83
C VAL A 237 -21.80 -11.68 25.61
N TRP A 238 -20.73 -11.74 26.42
CA TRP A 238 -20.29 -12.94 27.12
C TRP A 238 -20.27 -12.79 28.65
N GLY A 239 -20.61 -11.61 29.17
CA GLY A 239 -20.52 -11.32 30.60
C GLY A 239 -19.09 -11.04 31.08
N GLY A 240 -18.92 -10.97 32.41
CA GLY A 240 -17.65 -10.67 33.04
C GLY A 240 -17.26 -9.18 33.00
N ALA A 241 -16.03 -8.88 33.41
CA ALA A 241 -15.52 -7.52 33.44
C ALA A 241 -15.28 -6.96 32.03
N ALA A 242 -15.62 -5.70 31.82
CA ALA A 242 -15.35 -5.00 30.56
C ALA A 242 -13.82 -4.90 30.34
N LEU A 243 -13.36 -5.40 29.20
CA LEU A 243 -11.96 -5.39 28.84
C LEU A 243 -11.62 -4.07 28.14
N SER A 244 -10.60 -3.39 28.64
CA SER A 244 -10.31 -2.00 28.26
C SER A 244 -9.94 -1.79 26.78
N TYR A 245 -9.53 -2.86 26.09
CA TYR A 245 -9.22 -2.87 24.66
C TYR A 245 -10.44 -3.09 23.77
N PHE A 246 -11.64 -3.30 24.33
CA PHE A 246 -12.90 -3.20 23.61
C PHE A 246 -13.63 -1.91 23.99
N ALA A 247 -14.26 -1.28 23.00
CA ALA A 247 -15.01 -0.06 23.20
C ALA A 247 -16.23 -0.04 22.27
N VAL A 248 -17.33 0.53 22.74
CA VAL A 248 -18.49 0.84 21.89
C VAL A 248 -18.17 2.09 21.08
N LYS A 249 -18.22 1.95 19.76
CA LYS A 249 -17.97 3.02 18.80
C LYS A 249 -18.87 2.84 17.60
N GLU A 250 -19.29 3.97 17.02
CA GLU A 250 -19.89 3.95 15.70
C GLU A 250 -18.84 3.53 14.67
N ASP A 251 -19.20 2.55 13.83
CA ASP A 251 -18.41 2.10 12.70
C ASP A 251 -19.12 2.47 11.39
N THR A 252 -18.87 3.69 10.94
CA THR A 252 -19.40 4.22 9.68
C THR A 252 -18.89 3.46 8.45
N PHE A 253 -17.82 2.67 8.59
CA PHE A 253 -17.28 1.84 7.52
C PHE A 253 -17.88 0.43 7.48
N ASP A 254 -18.69 0.03 8.44
CA ASP A 254 -19.38 -1.27 8.42
C ASP A 254 -20.62 -1.19 7.50
N PHE A 255 -20.42 -1.36 6.19
CA PHE A 255 -21.49 -1.37 5.20
C PHE A 255 -21.23 -2.39 4.10
N ASN A 256 -22.30 -2.86 3.45
CA ASN A 256 -22.22 -3.73 2.30
C ASN A 256 -21.64 -2.93 1.12
N PRO A 257 -20.50 -3.34 0.56
CA PRO A 257 -19.85 -2.57 -0.49
C PRO A 257 -20.65 -2.48 -1.79
N ALA A 258 -21.58 -3.40 -2.03
CA ALA A 258 -22.45 -3.38 -3.20
C ALA A 258 -23.61 -2.39 -3.04
N THR A 259 -24.32 -2.42 -1.91
CA THR A 259 -25.52 -1.58 -1.70
C THR A 259 -25.23 -0.24 -1.02
N LYS A 260 -24.06 -0.10 -0.37
CA LYS A 260 -23.69 0.99 0.53
C LYS A 260 -24.58 1.12 1.78
N GLU A 261 -25.40 0.11 2.05
CA GLU A 261 -26.27 0.03 3.23
C GLU A 261 -25.69 -0.89 4.31
N LYS A 262 -26.31 -0.92 5.49
CA LYS A 262 -25.96 -1.89 6.54
C LYS A 262 -26.40 -3.31 6.13
N PHE A 263 -25.72 -4.32 6.65
CA PHE A 263 -26.10 -5.72 6.45
C PHE A 263 -27.38 -6.02 7.22
N THR A 264 -28.53 -6.03 6.56
CA THR A 264 -29.82 -6.30 7.19
C THR A 264 -30.21 -7.77 7.09
N TRP A 265 -30.95 -8.26 8.07
CA TRP A 265 -31.63 -9.55 8.07
C TRP A 265 -33.06 -9.35 8.55
N ALA A 266 -33.96 -10.23 8.11
CA ALA A 266 -35.37 -10.19 8.49
C ALA A 266 -35.96 -11.59 8.62
N ILE A 267 -36.92 -11.71 9.53
CA ILE A 267 -37.70 -12.91 9.80
C ILE A 267 -39.17 -12.55 9.68
N GLN A 268 -39.93 -13.43 9.05
CA GLN A 268 -41.38 -13.39 8.99
C GLN A 268 -41.93 -14.79 9.29
N LEU A 269 -42.88 -14.88 10.20
CA LEU A 269 -43.60 -16.12 10.57
C LEU A 269 -45.06 -15.80 10.85
N LYS A 270 -45.99 -16.61 10.33
CA LYS A 270 -47.40 -16.57 10.73
C LYS A 270 -47.57 -17.10 12.14
N GLN A 271 -48.52 -16.54 12.87
CA GLN A 271 -48.84 -17.00 14.21
C GLN A 271 -49.58 -18.34 14.15
N GLU A 272 -50.63 -18.44 13.35
CA GLU A 272 -51.36 -19.70 13.14
C GLU A 272 -50.59 -20.57 12.14
N GLN A 273 -50.18 -21.76 12.57
CA GLN A 273 -49.48 -22.73 11.73
C GLN A 273 -50.39 -23.88 11.35
N LEU A 274 -51.29 -24.30 12.24
CA LEU A 274 -52.32 -25.32 12.01
C LEU A 274 -53.71 -24.80 12.44
N PRO A 275 -54.80 -25.35 11.88
CA PRO A 275 -56.16 -25.02 12.33
C PRO A 275 -56.37 -25.37 13.81
N ALA A 276 -57.00 -24.47 14.57
CA ALA A 276 -57.30 -24.70 15.98
C ALA A 276 -58.36 -25.80 16.24
N THR A 277 -59.11 -26.18 15.19
CA THR A 277 -60.22 -27.14 15.24
C THR A 277 -59.81 -28.60 14.98
N LEU A 278 -58.51 -28.89 14.87
CA LEU A 278 -58.05 -30.25 14.59
C LEU A 278 -58.43 -31.23 15.70
N ASN A 279 -58.98 -32.38 15.29
CA ASN A 279 -59.20 -33.50 16.20
C ASN A 279 -57.88 -34.27 16.41
N LEU A 280 -57.28 -34.10 17.58
CA LEU A 280 -56.00 -34.70 17.94
C LEU A 280 -56.09 -36.22 18.21
N ALA A 281 -57.29 -36.78 18.40
CA ALA A 281 -57.48 -38.21 18.61
C ALA A 281 -57.33 -39.06 17.33
N ILE A 282 -57.33 -38.40 16.16
CA ILE A 282 -57.22 -39.01 14.82
C ILE A 282 -56.08 -38.38 14.02
N ALA A 283 -54.95 -38.13 14.69
CA ALA A 283 -53.83 -37.40 14.11
C ALA A 283 -53.19 -38.13 12.93
N ASP A 284 -53.14 -39.46 12.96
CA ASP A 284 -52.67 -40.32 11.88
C ASP A 284 -53.29 -40.00 10.51
N ILE A 285 -54.56 -39.61 10.48
CA ILE A 285 -55.29 -39.33 9.23
C ILE A 285 -54.76 -38.08 8.52
N TRP A 286 -54.38 -37.05 9.27
CA TRP A 286 -54.01 -35.74 8.71
C TRP A 286 -52.53 -35.38 8.88
N TRP A 287 -51.77 -36.08 9.72
CA TRP A 287 -50.41 -35.67 10.08
C TRP A 287 -49.48 -35.53 8.87
N ASN A 288 -49.56 -36.49 7.94
CA ASN A 288 -48.67 -36.53 6.78
C ASN A 288 -49.17 -35.66 5.61
N THR A 289 -50.46 -35.31 5.59
CA THR A 289 -51.09 -34.55 4.48
C THR A 289 -51.24 -33.07 4.80
N LEU A 290 -51.54 -32.73 6.05
CA LEU A 290 -51.71 -31.35 6.51
C LEU A 290 -50.35 -30.74 6.84
N LYS A 291 -49.93 -29.75 6.04
CA LYS A 291 -48.70 -28.98 6.30
C LYS A 291 -48.98 -27.79 7.20
N GLU A 292 -47.98 -27.41 8.00
CA GLU A 292 -47.98 -26.11 8.64
C GLU A 292 -47.95 -24.98 7.60
N THR A 293 -48.56 -23.86 7.94
CA THR A 293 -48.67 -22.73 7.01
C THR A 293 -47.30 -22.23 6.53
N ASP A 294 -46.29 -22.25 7.40
CA ASP A 294 -44.90 -21.92 7.08
C ASP A 294 -43.99 -23.15 7.10
N ALA A 295 -44.46 -24.32 6.65
CA ALA A 295 -43.70 -25.58 6.71
C ALA A 295 -42.28 -25.50 6.11
N ASP A 296 -42.11 -24.71 5.03
CA ASP A 296 -40.82 -24.53 4.34
C ASP A 296 -39.98 -23.36 4.91
N ASN A 297 -40.48 -22.65 5.93
CA ASN A 297 -39.76 -21.55 6.55
C ASN A 297 -38.61 -22.06 7.42
N ALA A 298 -37.40 -21.58 7.13
CA ALA A 298 -36.18 -22.00 7.83
C ALA A 298 -36.25 -21.79 9.35
N VAL A 299 -36.91 -20.74 9.84
CA VAL A 299 -37.04 -20.51 11.28
C VAL A 299 -37.93 -21.57 11.92
N LEU A 300 -39.04 -21.94 11.28
CA LEU A 300 -39.92 -23.00 11.76
C LEU A 300 -39.19 -24.36 11.81
N ILE A 301 -38.42 -24.66 10.76
CA ILE A 301 -37.57 -25.86 10.69
C ILE A 301 -36.52 -25.85 11.82
N ASN A 302 -35.87 -24.72 12.08
CA ASN A 302 -34.87 -24.58 13.14
C ASN A 302 -35.47 -24.78 14.53
N ILE A 303 -36.67 -24.24 14.79
CA ILE A 303 -37.41 -24.46 16.04
C ILE A 303 -37.63 -25.97 16.27
N LYS A 304 -38.10 -26.70 15.26
CA LYS A 304 -38.32 -28.16 15.38
C LYS A 304 -37.02 -28.92 15.64
N LYS A 305 -35.94 -28.58 14.93
CA LYS A 305 -34.61 -29.18 15.14
C LYS A 305 -34.10 -28.89 16.54
N TRP A 306 -34.29 -27.66 17.03
CA TRP A 306 -33.91 -27.28 18.39
C TRP A 306 -34.68 -28.10 19.44
N LEU A 307 -35.99 -28.30 19.28
CA LEU A 307 -36.78 -29.16 20.17
C LEU A 307 -36.23 -30.61 20.22
N VAL A 308 -35.86 -31.19 19.07
CA VAL A 308 -35.21 -32.51 19.07
C VAL A 308 -33.88 -32.48 19.80
N SER A 309 -33.08 -31.43 19.59
CA SER A 309 -31.74 -31.31 20.20
C SER A 309 -31.76 -31.15 21.72
N GLU A 310 -32.86 -30.62 22.27
CA GLU A 310 -33.10 -30.48 23.71
C GLU A 310 -33.85 -31.68 24.31
N GLY A 311 -34.13 -32.71 23.51
CA GLY A 311 -34.72 -33.97 23.98
C GLY A 311 -36.23 -33.97 24.15
N TYR A 312 -36.96 -32.99 23.59
CA TYR A 312 -38.43 -32.98 23.63
C TYR A 312 -39.04 -34.14 22.82
N THR A 313 -38.31 -34.65 21.83
CA THR A 313 -38.57 -35.89 21.08
C THR A 313 -37.30 -36.32 20.36
N ASN A 314 -37.27 -37.54 19.82
CA ASN A 314 -36.12 -38.08 19.09
C ASN A 314 -36.23 -37.93 17.56
N ASP A 315 -37.36 -37.45 17.05
CA ASP A 315 -37.63 -37.38 15.61
C ASP A 315 -38.40 -36.09 15.26
N VAL A 316 -37.83 -35.32 14.32
CA VAL A 316 -38.42 -34.08 13.83
C VAL A 316 -39.77 -34.30 13.14
N ALA A 317 -39.98 -35.47 12.53
CA ALA A 317 -41.23 -35.83 11.86
C ALA A 317 -42.40 -35.99 12.86
N LYS A 318 -42.11 -36.19 14.15
CA LYS A 318 -43.09 -36.25 15.23
C LYS A 318 -43.49 -34.88 15.78
N ILE A 319 -43.00 -33.78 15.20
CA ILE A 319 -43.33 -32.41 15.64
C ILE A 319 -44.11 -31.67 14.56
N LYS A 320 -45.22 -31.06 14.97
CA LYS A 320 -45.80 -29.92 14.24
C LYS A 320 -45.96 -28.71 15.15
N ILE A 321 -45.68 -27.52 14.64
CA ILE A 321 -45.96 -26.28 15.37
C ILE A 321 -47.42 -25.92 15.09
N ALA A 322 -48.23 -25.68 16.13
CA ALA A 322 -49.64 -25.33 15.97
C ALA A 322 -49.83 -23.82 15.92
N LYS A 323 -49.22 -23.10 16.87
CA LYS A 323 -49.37 -21.64 16.98
C LYS A 323 -48.16 -20.99 17.64
N ILE A 324 -47.67 -19.90 17.06
CA ILE A 324 -46.61 -19.06 17.64
C ILE A 324 -47.28 -17.83 18.24
N HIS A 325 -47.53 -17.85 19.55
CA HIS A 325 -48.17 -16.74 20.26
C HIS A 325 -47.27 -15.51 20.28
N LYS A 326 -45.97 -15.70 20.53
CA LYS A 326 -44.99 -14.61 20.59
C LYS A 326 -43.60 -15.11 20.21
N LEU A 327 -42.93 -14.41 19.32
CA LEU A 327 -41.49 -14.46 19.12
C LEU A 327 -41.01 -13.02 19.06
N GLY A 328 -40.25 -12.59 20.05
CA GLY A 328 -39.85 -11.18 20.16
C GLY A 328 -38.66 -10.98 21.09
N VAL A 329 -38.23 -9.74 21.19
CA VAL A 329 -37.06 -9.33 21.98
C VAL A 329 -37.41 -8.12 22.85
N ASP A 330 -36.63 -7.91 23.90
CA ASP A 330 -36.75 -6.73 24.75
C ASP A 330 -35.93 -5.58 24.16
N LEU A 331 -36.61 -4.61 23.52
CA LEU A 331 -36.01 -3.41 22.97
C LEU A 331 -35.85 -2.28 24.01
N THR A 332 -36.32 -2.47 25.25
CA THR A 332 -36.20 -1.49 26.34
C THR A 332 -34.92 -1.65 27.16
N SER A 333 -34.31 -2.85 27.12
CA SER A 333 -33.06 -3.16 27.81
C SER A 333 -31.99 -3.60 26.82
N LEU A 334 -31.17 -2.64 26.40
CA LEU A 334 -30.11 -2.84 25.40
C LEU A 334 -28.71 -2.82 26.04
N SER A 335 -27.78 -3.50 25.39
CA SER A 335 -26.34 -3.34 25.67
C SER A 335 -25.86 -1.93 25.34
N ALA A 336 -24.62 -1.63 25.74
CA ALA A 336 -23.98 -0.35 25.42
C ALA A 336 -23.90 -0.10 23.89
N GLY A 337 -23.66 -1.14 23.08
CA GLY A 337 -23.72 -1.06 21.61
C GLY A 337 -25.11 -1.24 20.98
N GLY A 338 -26.19 -1.16 21.77
CA GLY A 338 -27.58 -1.14 21.28
C GLY A 338 -28.19 -2.50 20.96
N ARG A 339 -27.60 -3.60 21.44
CA ARG A 339 -28.08 -4.97 21.17
C ARG A 339 -29.05 -5.45 22.22
N VAL A 340 -30.00 -6.27 21.81
CA VAL A 340 -30.94 -6.88 22.74
C VAL A 340 -30.23 -7.93 23.60
N LEU A 341 -30.55 -7.94 24.89
CA LEU A 341 -29.98 -8.89 25.86
C LEU A 341 -30.91 -10.07 26.11
N LYS A 342 -32.23 -9.84 26.00
CA LYS A 342 -33.27 -10.82 26.31
C LYS A 342 -34.35 -10.88 25.23
N GLY A 343 -35.04 -12.00 25.17
CA GLY A 343 -36.21 -12.19 24.32
C GLY A 343 -37.21 -13.18 24.88
N THR A 344 -38.23 -13.45 24.06
CA THR A 344 -39.40 -14.25 24.44
C THR A 344 -39.83 -15.15 23.30
N LEU A 345 -40.11 -16.41 23.62
CA LEU A 345 -40.78 -17.36 22.74
C LEU A 345 -41.94 -18.01 23.50
N LYS A 346 -43.15 -17.89 22.95
CA LYS A 346 -44.33 -18.61 23.41
C LYS A 346 -45.01 -19.27 22.23
N MET A 347 -45.16 -20.59 22.28
CA MET A 347 -45.77 -21.35 21.19
C MET A 347 -46.46 -22.62 21.69
N ASP A 348 -47.46 -23.04 20.92
CA ASP A 348 -48.11 -24.34 21.01
C ASP A 348 -47.53 -25.25 19.93
N TYR A 349 -47.14 -26.46 20.29
CA TYR A 349 -46.70 -27.49 19.36
C TYR A 349 -47.36 -28.83 19.67
N LEU A 350 -47.44 -29.69 18.67
CA LEU A 350 -48.03 -31.02 18.74
C LEU A 350 -46.93 -32.08 18.64
N LEU A 351 -47.06 -33.13 19.43
CA LEU A 351 -46.23 -34.33 19.35
C LEU A 351 -47.06 -35.53 18.92
N MET A 352 -46.60 -36.28 17.93
CA MET A 352 -47.21 -37.56 17.55
C MET A 352 -47.00 -38.61 18.66
N ALA A 353 -48.09 -39.18 19.16
CA ALA A 353 -48.14 -40.20 20.19
C ALA A 353 -48.67 -41.53 19.62
N ASN A 354 -47.95 -42.62 19.90
CA ASN A 354 -48.30 -43.99 19.49
C ASN A 354 -48.60 -44.19 17.99
N GLY A 355 -48.17 -43.26 17.13
CA GLY A 355 -48.46 -43.26 15.70
C GLY A 355 -49.93 -43.00 15.33
N LYS A 356 -50.78 -42.61 16.29
CA LYS A 356 -52.24 -42.45 16.10
C LYS A 356 -52.78 -41.12 16.60
N THR A 357 -52.42 -40.70 17.80
CA THR A 357 -52.93 -39.48 18.44
C THR A 357 -51.86 -38.39 18.44
N ALA A 358 -52.27 -37.14 18.64
CA ALA A 358 -51.36 -36.03 18.87
C ALA A 358 -51.58 -35.42 20.25
N GLU A 359 -50.51 -35.02 20.92
CA GLU A 359 -50.58 -34.30 22.19
C GLU A 359 -50.19 -32.85 21.98
N LYS A 360 -51.02 -31.92 22.46
CA LYS A 360 -50.66 -30.49 22.50
C LYS A 360 -49.73 -30.22 23.67
N LYS A 361 -48.62 -29.54 23.39
CA LYS A 361 -47.63 -29.05 24.34
C LYS A 361 -47.46 -27.54 24.19
N VAL A 362 -47.07 -26.89 25.28
CA VAL A 362 -46.82 -25.44 25.32
C VAL A 362 -45.36 -25.22 25.69
N LEU A 363 -44.66 -24.41 24.90
CA LEU A 363 -43.35 -23.89 25.25
C LEU A 363 -43.51 -22.40 25.58
N GLU A 364 -43.09 -22.01 26.77
CA GLU A 364 -43.06 -20.61 27.19
C GLU A 364 -41.71 -20.25 27.79
N MET A 365 -41.07 -19.26 27.18
CA MET A 365 -39.74 -18.76 27.52
C MET A 365 -39.80 -17.25 27.60
N ASN A 366 -39.81 -16.70 28.81
CA ASN A 366 -39.90 -15.26 29.06
C ASN A 366 -38.56 -14.73 29.58
N GLY A 367 -38.14 -13.53 29.13
CA GLY A 367 -36.89 -12.90 29.59
C GLY A 367 -35.62 -13.74 29.35
N THR A 368 -35.66 -14.64 28.36
CA THR A 368 -34.57 -15.57 28.06
C THR A 368 -33.41 -14.84 27.37
N ALA A 369 -32.17 -15.23 27.64
CA ALA A 369 -31.00 -14.67 26.96
C ALA A 369 -31.17 -14.67 25.42
N ALA A 370 -30.85 -13.54 24.78
CA ALA A 370 -30.99 -13.39 23.33
C ALA A 370 -30.18 -14.42 22.53
N SER A 371 -29.07 -14.91 23.11
CA SER A 371 -28.27 -16.00 22.53
C SER A 371 -29.06 -17.32 22.39
N LYS A 372 -29.90 -17.66 23.36
CA LYS A 372 -30.76 -18.86 23.30
C LYS A 372 -31.92 -18.67 22.32
N ILE A 373 -32.51 -17.48 22.26
CA ILE A 373 -33.52 -17.14 21.24
C ILE A 373 -32.92 -17.27 19.83
N ARG A 374 -31.72 -16.74 19.60
CA ARG A 374 -31.00 -16.88 18.33
C ARG A 374 -30.67 -18.34 17.99
N ALA A 375 -30.33 -19.17 18.98
CA ALA A 375 -30.09 -20.60 18.76
C ALA A 375 -31.36 -21.33 18.29
N ILE A 376 -32.53 -20.95 18.81
CA ILE A 376 -33.83 -21.49 18.40
C ILE A 376 -34.20 -21.04 16.98
N VAL A 377 -34.01 -19.75 16.69
CA VAL A 377 -34.35 -19.14 15.40
C VAL A 377 -33.40 -19.56 14.28
N GLY A 378 -32.12 -19.75 14.62
CA GLY A 378 -31.03 -20.04 13.69
C GLY A 378 -30.05 -18.88 13.55
N ILE A 379 -28.76 -19.20 13.67
CA ILE A 379 -27.66 -18.22 13.59
C ILE A 379 -27.52 -17.56 12.21
N ASP A 380 -28.06 -18.20 11.17
CA ASP A 380 -28.11 -17.77 9.77
C ASP A 380 -29.35 -16.93 9.46
N ARG A 381 -30.37 -16.93 10.33
CA ARG A 381 -31.61 -16.15 10.18
C ARG A 381 -31.60 -14.88 11.01
N MET A 382 -31.15 -14.99 12.25
CA MET A 382 -30.87 -13.87 13.13
C MET A 382 -29.36 -13.74 13.23
N THR A 383 -28.74 -12.98 12.31
CA THR A 383 -27.26 -12.97 12.19
C THR A 383 -26.58 -12.10 13.25
N SER A 384 -27.31 -11.22 13.93
CA SER A 384 -26.82 -10.44 15.07
C SER A 384 -27.93 -10.16 16.09
N TYR A 385 -27.56 -9.62 17.25
CA TYR A 385 -28.48 -9.17 18.30
C TYR A 385 -28.86 -7.69 18.15
N LEU A 386 -28.38 -7.00 17.12
CA LEU A 386 -28.76 -5.63 16.82
C LEU A 386 -30.07 -5.65 16.03
N ILE A 387 -31.17 -5.44 16.74
CA ILE A 387 -32.54 -5.52 16.22
C ILE A 387 -33.12 -4.11 16.14
N ASP A 388 -33.62 -3.77 14.97
CA ASP A 388 -34.20 -2.46 14.70
C ASP A 388 -35.72 -2.49 14.99
N GLU A 389 -36.39 -3.62 14.72
CA GLU A 389 -37.85 -3.73 14.86
C GLU A 389 -38.28 -5.17 15.18
N THR A 390 -39.28 -5.30 16.05
CA THR A 390 -40.07 -6.52 16.23
C THR A 390 -41.55 -6.14 16.34
N VAL A 391 -42.40 -6.67 15.46
CA VAL A 391 -43.82 -6.30 15.40
C VAL A 391 -44.68 -7.51 15.00
N THR A 392 -45.86 -7.62 15.60
CA THR A 392 -46.90 -8.55 15.15
C THR A 392 -47.99 -7.75 14.46
N LYS A 393 -48.27 -8.05 13.20
CA LYS A 393 -49.35 -7.42 12.42
C LYS A 393 -49.98 -8.43 11.47
N ASN A 394 -51.31 -8.34 11.31
CA ASN A 394 -52.09 -9.20 10.42
C ASN A 394 -51.80 -10.70 10.61
N GLY A 395 -51.74 -11.16 11.87
CA GLY A 395 -51.47 -12.56 12.21
C GLY A 395 -50.06 -13.05 11.86
N SER A 396 -49.12 -12.15 11.56
CA SER A 396 -47.72 -12.47 11.27
C SER A 396 -46.78 -11.70 12.19
N ILE A 397 -45.74 -12.38 12.65
CA ILE A 397 -44.63 -11.85 13.42
C ILE A 397 -43.53 -11.45 12.44
N TYR A 398 -43.05 -10.22 12.57
CA TYR A 398 -41.93 -9.66 11.81
C TYR A 398 -40.83 -9.24 12.78
N MET A 399 -39.59 -9.57 12.43
CA MET A 399 -38.40 -9.12 13.15
C MET A 399 -37.34 -8.72 12.15
N LYS A 400 -36.76 -7.53 12.31
CA LYS A 400 -35.72 -6.99 11.44
C LYS A 400 -34.55 -6.51 12.27
N GLY A 401 -33.35 -6.80 11.81
CA GLY A 401 -32.13 -6.28 12.41
C GLY A 401 -31.01 -6.16 11.40
N ARG A 402 -29.81 -5.88 11.94
CA ARG A 402 -28.62 -5.64 11.14
C ARG A 402 -27.35 -6.20 11.78
N GLY A 403 -26.30 -6.30 11.00
CA GLY A 403 -25.01 -6.89 11.40
C GLY A 403 -24.94 -8.40 11.23
N ASN A 404 -23.73 -8.94 11.32
CA ASN A 404 -23.47 -10.38 11.23
C ASN A 404 -22.33 -10.78 12.17
N GLY A 405 -22.69 -11.41 13.28
CA GLY A 405 -21.80 -11.83 14.35
C GLY A 405 -21.95 -11.02 15.64
N HIS A 406 -20.98 -11.19 16.53
CA HIS A 406 -21.02 -10.68 17.91
C HIS A 406 -20.64 -9.21 18.05
N ALA A 407 -20.02 -8.59 17.03
CA ALA A 407 -19.66 -7.18 16.98
C ALA A 407 -18.62 -6.67 18.01
N VAL A 408 -18.18 -7.50 18.94
CA VAL A 408 -16.97 -7.23 19.73
C VAL A 408 -15.73 -7.36 18.83
N GLY A 409 -14.79 -6.43 18.95
CA GLY A 409 -13.54 -6.43 18.19
C GLY A 409 -13.69 -6.03 16.72
N LEU A 410 -12.90 -6.67 15.84
CA LEU A 410 -12.77 -6.27 14.44
C LEU A 410 -14.01 -6.67 13.62
N SER A 411 -14.59 -5.70 12.90
CA SER A 411 -15.52 -5.99 11.78
C SER A 411 -14.72 -6.24 10.51
N GLN A 412 -14.94 -7.38 9.86
CA GLN A 412 -14.25 -7.74 8.62
C GLN A 412 -14.63 -6.78 7.47
N TYR A 413 -15.92 -6.48 7.30
CA TYR A 413 -16.36 -5.51 6.30
C TYR A 413 -15.94 -4.08 6.63
N GLY A 414 -15.97 -3.70 7.90
CA GLY A 414 -15.47 -2.40 8.33
C GLY A 414 -13.96 -2.26 8.09
N ALA A 415 -13.15 -3.29 8.37
CA ALA A 415 -11.73 -3.33 8.05
C ALA A 415 -11.46 -3.22 6.54
N ARG A 416 -12.20 -3.97 5.73
CA ARG A 416 -12.16 -3.88 4.25
C ARG A 416 -12.41 -2.46 3.76
N ASN A 417 -13.51 -1.86 4.19
CA ASN A 417 -13.93 -0.54 3.70
C ASN A 417 -13.02 0.57 4.23
N ARG A 418 -12.47 0.43 5.45
CA ARG A 418 -11.42 1.33 5.96
C ARG A 418 -10.15 1.25 5.13
N ALA A 419 -9.72 0.04 4.77
CA ALA A 419 -8.55 -0.17 3.92
C ALA A 419 -8.76 0.42 2.52
N GLU A 420 -9.95 0.26 1.93
CA GLU A 420 -10.31 0.88 0.65
C GLU A 420 -10.33 2.42 0.71
N ALA A 421 -10.64 2.98 1.88
CA ALA A 421 -10.53 4.41 2.15
C ALA A 421 -9.10 4.89 2.49
N GLY A 422 -8.10 4.02 2.39
CA GLY A 422 -6.68 4.36 2.55
C GLY A 422 -6.13 4.26 3.97
N HIS A 423 -6.89 3.69 4.92
CA HIS A 423 -6.35 3.40 6.25
C HIS A 423 -5.35 2.24 6.20
N SER A 424 -4.21 2.41 6.88
CA SER A 424 -3.26 1.32 7.11
C SER A 424 -3.81 0.27 8.08
N PHE A 425 -3.28 -0.95 8.04
CA PHE A 425 -3.69 -2.03 8.93
C PHE A 425 -3.54 -1.65 10.41
N ASN A 426 -2.51 -0.87 10.76
CA ASN A 426 -2.32 -0.39 12.13
C ASN A 426 -3.46 0.56 12.56
N GLN A 427 -3.89 1.48 11.69
CA GLN A 427 -5.03 2.37 11.97
C GLN A 427 -6.34 1.58 12.09
N ILE A 428 -6.51 0.52 11.28
CA ILE A 428 -7.67 -0.38 11.36
C ILE A 428 -7.68 -1.10 12.71
N LEU A 429 -6.56 -1.71 13.11
CA LEU A 429 -6.43 -2.41 14.39
C LEU A 429 -6.66 -1.46 15.58
N GLN A 430 -6.10 -0.24 15.54
CA GLN A 430 -6.29 0.76 16.59
C GLN A 430 -7.75 1.23 16.70
N PHE A 431 -8.52 1.23 15.61
CA PHE A 431 -9.94 1.56 15.69
C PHE A 431 -10.70 0.50 16.50
N TYR A 432 -10.50 -0.78 16.17
CA TYR A 432 -11.23 -1.91 16.77
C TYR A 432 -10.68 -2.35 18.14
N TYR A 433 -9.40 -2.11 18.40
CA TYR A 433 -8.71 -2.48 19.64
C TYR A 433 -7.95 -1.26 20.24
N PRO A 434 -8.63 -0.18 20.65
CA PRO A 434 -8.02 1.13 20.92
C PRO A 434 -6.98 1.20 22.03
N LYS A 435 -6.93 0.23 22.94
CA LYS A 435 -5.93 0.15 24.03
C LYS A 435 -4.96 -1.02 23.86
N ALA A 436 -4.96 -1.67 22.69
CA ALA A 436 -4.00 -2.69 22.37
C ALA A 436 -2.82 -2.10 21.58
N ALA A 437 -1.60 -2.50 21.95
CA ALA A 437 -0.38 -2.19 21.26
C ALA A 437 -0.04 -3.28 20.24
N LEU A 438 0.32 -2.87 19.02
CA LEU A 438 0.91 -3.75 18.02
C LEU A 438 2.37 -4.01 18.36
N MET A 439 2.74 -5.27 18.58
CA MET A 439 4.09 -5.67 19.03
C MET A 439 4.58 -6.89 18.25
N LYS A 440 5.90 -7.04 18.08
CA LYS A 440 6.51 -8.27 17.54
C LYS A 440 6.76 -9.25 18.69
N GLU A 441 6.12 -10.42 18.65
CA GLU A 441 6.21 -11.48 19.69
C GLU A 441 7.35 -12.46 19.45
N TYR A 442 7.57 -12.81 18.19
CA TYR A 442 8.60 -13.74 17.75
C TYR A 442 9.14 -13.35 16.38
N SER A 443 10.26 -13.93 16.00
CA SER A 443 10.85 -13.82 14.66
C SER A 443 11.49 -15.14 14.29
N GLY A 444 11.33 -15.60 13.06
CA GLY A 444 11.95 -16.83 12.59
C GLY A 444 11.55 -17.15 11.16
N THR A 445 12.31 -18.02 10.49
CA THR A 445 11.91 -18.57 9.19
C THR A 445 10.87 -19.66 9.44
N ALA A 446 9.62 -19.46 8.99
CA ALA A 446 8.58 -20.49 9.01
C ALA A 446 9.10 -21.82 8.44
N SER A 447 8.62 -22.93 9.00
CA SER A 447 8.94 -24.29 8.56
C SER A 447 8.20 -24.61 7.24
N ASN A 448 8.54 -23.86 6.19
CA ASN A 448 8.37 -24.18 4.76
C ASN A 448 8.67 -22.94 3.92
N SER A 449 9.95 -22.74 3.64
CA SER A 449 10.38 -22.31 2.32
C SER A 449 10.37 -23.54 1.39
N GLN A 450 9.20 -23.88 0.82
CA GLN A 450 9.23 -24.45 -0.53
C GLN A 450 9.67 -23.35 -1.48
N GLY A 451 10.47 -23.70 -2.49
CA GLY A 451 11.16 -22.80 -3.43
C GLY A 451 10.37 -21.55 -3.79
N MET A 452 10.72 -20.42 -3.17
CA MET A 452 10.13 -19.10 -3.40
C MET A 452 11.03 -18.22 -4.27
N ASP A 453 11.66 -18.76 -5.31
CA ASP A 453 12.33 -17.89 -6.28
C ASP A 453 11.36 -17.36 -7.34
N ASP A 454 10.35 -18.16 -7.71
CA ASP A 454 9.41 -17.82 -8.77
C ASP A 454 8.15 -17.08 -8.33
N THR A 455 7.72 -17.15 -7.06
CA THR A 455 6.50 -16.45 -6.54
C THR A 455 6.77 -15.08 -5.94
N VAL A 456 8.04 -14.68 -5.80
CA VAL A 456 8.45 -13.37 -5.30
C VAL A 456 8.55 -12.41 -6.50
N PRO A 457 7.67 -11.39 -6.62
CA PRO A 457 7.76 -10.41 -7.70
C PRO A 457 9.10 -9.68 -7.65
N PRO A 458 9.62 -9.16 -8.79
CA PRO A 458 10.87 -8.43 -8.81
C PRO A 458 10.87 -7.29 -7.79
N ASN A 459 11.85 -7.28 -6.89
CA ASN A 459 12.05 -6.21 -5.95
C ASN A 459 12.64 -5.00 -6.66
N ILE A 460 12.01 -3.85 -6.50
CA ILE A 460 12.43 -2.58 -7.10
C ILE A 460 13.19 -1.79 -6.04
N SER A 461 14.42 -1.40 -6.34
CA SER A 461 15.23 -0.54 -5.47
C SER A 461 15.87 0.59 -6.27
N SER A 462 16.44 1.58 -5.58
CA SER A 462 17.17 2.69 -6.19
C SER A 462 16.35 3.47 -7.23
N PHE A 463 15.02 3.53 -7.08
CA PHE A 463 14.16 4.23 -8.02
C PHE A 463 14.39 5.75 -7.90
N LYS A 464 14.87 6.35 -8.98
CA LYS A 464 15.22 7.77 -9.08
C LYS A 464 14.77 8.37 -10.41
N ALA A 465 14.55 9.67 -10.42
CA ALA A 465 14.25 10.44 -11.61
C ALA A 465 15.32 11.53 -11.84
N SER A 466 15.70 11.75 -13.10
CA SER A 466 16.58 12.84 -13.52
C SER A 466 15.99 13.55 -14.74
N ILE A 467 15.83 14.87 -14.68
CA ILE A 467 15.17 15.64 -15.74
C ILE A 467 16.22 16.32 -16.62
N ASP A 468 16.12 16.13 -17.94
CA ASP A 468 16.82 16.89 -18.97
C ASP A 468 15.85 17.87 -19.64
N TYR A 469 15.86 19.12 -19.16
CA TYR A 469 15.00 20.18 -19.68
C TYR A 469 15.35 20.61 -21.11
N LYS A 470 16.56 20.33 -21.61
CA LYS A 470 16.94 20.64 -23.00
C LYS A 470 16.29 19.65 -23.97
N LYS A 471 16.21 18.39 -23.57
CA LYS A 471 15.59 17.31 -24.36
C LYS A 471 14.09 17.14 -24.08
N ASN A 472 13.56 17.84 -23.08
CA ASN A 472 12.20 17.64 -22.56
C ASN A 472 11.94 16.17 -22.18
N THR A 473 12.92 15.53 -21.55
CA THR A 473 12.80 14.14 -21.11
C THR A 473 13.15 14.00 -19.63
N THR A 474 12.41 13.15 -18.93
CA THR A 474 12.76 12.67 -17.60
C THR A 474 13.24 11.24 -17.70
N LYS A 475 14.48 10.98 -17.31
CA LYS A 475 15.03 9.64 -17.18
C LYS A 475 14.64 9.04 -15.83
N LEU A 476 13.91 7.95 -15.87
CA LEU A 476 13.48 7.16 -14.72
C LEU A 476 14.35 5.91 -14.62
N SER A 477 15.17 5.82 -13.57
CA SER A 477 16.12 4.72 -13.39
C SER A 477 15.83 3.93 -12.13
N MET A 478 16.03 2.62 -12.17
CA MET A 478 15.79 1.71 -11.05
C MET A 478 16.73 0.50 -11.13
N LYS A 479 16.78 -0.29 -10.07
CA LYS A 479 17.36 -1.64 -10.07
C LYS A 479 16.28 -2.66 -9.72
N ILE A 480 16.17 -3.70 -10.52
CA ILE A 480 15.35 -4.88 -10.19
C ILE A 480 16.26 -6.07 -9.93
N ASN A 481 15.92 -6.88 -8.92
CA ASN A 481 16.75 -8.03 -8.52
C ASN A 481 16.44 -9.31 -9.32
N LYS A 482 15.33 -9.35 -10.05
CA LYS A 482 14.85 -10.51 -10.82
C LYS A 482 14.26 -10.08 -12.15
N SER A 483 14.26 -10.97 -13.14
CA SER A 483 13.60 -10.75 -14.43
C SER A 483 12.08 -10.82 -14.28
N GLY A 484 11.33 -10.14 -15.15
CA GLY A 484 9.86 -10.12 -15.09
C GLY A 484 9.23 -9.19 -16.12
N LYS A 485 7.92 -8.92 -15.96
CA LYS A 485 7.19 -7.92 -16.74
C LYS A 485 7.07 -6.63 -15.94
N LEU A 486 7.19 -5.49 -16.61
CA LEU A 486 7.17 -4.19 -15.96
C LEU A 486 6.16 -3.27 -16.66
N THR A 487 5.27 -2.70 -15.86
CA THR A 487 4.41 -1.59 -16.24
C THR A 487 4.86 -0.34 -15.49
N MET A 488 5.07 0.75 -16.21
CA MET A 488 5.45 2.04 -15.63
C MET A 488 4.47 3.10 -16.12
N ILE A 489 3.84 3.77 -15.17
CA ILE A 489 2.89 4.84 -15.41
C ILE A 489 3.28 6.09 -14.61
N VAL A 490 2.82 7.24 -15.06
CA VAL A 490 2.99 8.51 -14.35
C VAL A 490 1.62 9.08 -14.09
N LYS A 491 1.36 9.47 -12.84
CA LYS A 491 0.10 10.04 -12.37
C LYS A 491 0.27 11.49 -11.96
N ASP A 492 -0.77 12.30 -12.14
CA ASP A 492 -0.84 13.65 -11.57
C ASP A 492 -1.20 13.62 -10.07
N SER A 493 -1.33 14.80 -9.45
CA SER A 493 -1.66 14.93 -8.03
C SER A 493 -3.07 14.43 -7.65
N LYS A 494 -3.96 14.25 -8.63
CA LYS A 494 -5.31 13.68 -8.45
C LYS A 494 -5.34 12.18 -8.72
N GLY A 495 -4.19 11.56 -9.02
CA GLY A 495 -4.07 10.14 -9.31
C GLY A 495 -4.40 9.74 -10.75
N LYS A 496 -4.68 10.70 -11.65
CA LYS A 496 -4.97 10.41 -13.06
C LYS A 496 -3.69 10.08 -13.81
N THR A 497 -3.68 8.97 -14.55
CA THR A 497 -2.55 8.59 -15.40
C THR A 497 -2.37 9.59 -16.54
N VAL A 498 -1.22 10.27 -16.57
CA VAL A 498 -0.83 11.24 -17.60
C VAL A 498 0.12 10.65 -18.64
N ALA A 499 0.79 9.54 -18.33
CA ALA A 499 1.62 8.79 -19.27
C ALA A 499 1.74 7.32 -18.88
N THR A 500 1.82 6.45 -19.88
CA THR A 500 2.22 5.04 -19.73
C THR A 500 3.52 4.86 -20.50
N ILE A 501 4.62 4.65 -19.78
CA ILE A 501 5.98 4.62 -20.34
C ILE A 501 6.35 3.20 -20.77
N ALA A 502 5.89 2.21 -20.02
CA ALA A 502 6.00 0.79 -20.36
C ALA A 502 4.72 0.08 -19.91
N LYS A 503 4.25 -0.89 -20.68
CA LYS A 503 3.10 -1.72 -20.33
C LYS A 503 3.48 -3.18 -20.54
N ASN A 504 3.49 -3.95 -19.46
CA ASN A 504 3.84 -5.38 -19.43
C ASN A 504 5.14 -5.72 -20.18
N LYS A 505 6.12 -4.81 -20.16
CA LYS A 505 7.37 -4.97 -20.90
C LYS A 505 8.26 -5.99 -20.20
N GLU A 506 8.72 -7.00 -20.92
CA GLU A 506 9.68 -7.97 -20.39
C GLU A 506 11.05 -7.33 -20.17
N VAL A 507 11.62 -7.57 -18.99
CA VAL A 507 12.88 -6.99 -18.54
C VAL A 507 13.70 -8.03 -17.79
N LYS A 508 15.02 -7.97 -17.94
CA LYS A 508 15.98 -8.79 -17.18
C LYS A 508 16.35 -8.13 -15.85
N SER A 509 16.84 -8.93 -14.90
CA SER A 509 17.41 -8.41 -13.65
C SER A 509 18.55 -7.42 -13.93
N GLY A 510 18.70 -6.41 -13.07
CA GLY A 510 19.73 -5.39 -13.19
C GLY A 510 19.18 -3.95 -13.22
N SER A 511 20.00 -3.05 -13.72
CA SER A 511 19.68 -1.62 -13.80
C SER A 511 18.86 -1.32 -15.04
N LEU A 512 17.69 -0.71 -14.86
CA LEU A 512 16.79 -0.34 -15.94
C LEU A 512 16.63 1.18 -15.99
N SER A 513 16.41 1.71 -17.19
CA SER A 513 16.17 3.13 -17.42
C SER A 513 15.14 3.34 -18.51
N PHE A 514 14.20 4.25 -18.27
CA PHE A 514 13.14 4.63 -19.21
C PHE A 514 13.09 6.14 -19.35
N ASP A 515 12.79 6.63 -20.56
CA ASP A 515 12.66 8.05 -20.83
C ASP A 515 11.18 8.42 -20.91
N TRP A 516 10.77 9.40 -20.12
CA TRP A 516 9.44 10.00 -20.15
C TRP A 516 9.52 11.34 -20.86
N ASN A 517 8.79 11.50 -21.97
CA ASN A 517 8.68 12.79 -22.66
C ASN A 517 7.78 13.75 -21.86
N ILE A 518 8.37 14.85 -21.39
CA ILE A 518 7.68 15.87 -20.58
C ILE A 518 7.30 17.11 -21.40
N SER A 519 7.46 17.15 -22.72
CA SER A 519 7.24 18.36 -23.55
C SER A 519 5.85 18.99 -23.38
N LYS A 520 4.79 18.16 -23.31
CA LYS A 520 3.38 18.57 -23.17
C LYS A 520 2.86 18.57 -21.72
N VAL A 521 3.72 18.25 -20.75
CA VAL A 521 3.35 18.13 -19.34
C VAL A 521 3.46 19.49 -18.63
N GLU A 522 2.56 19.80 -17.71
CA GLU A 522 2.53 21.06 -16.97
C GLU A 522 3.57 21.13 -15.84
N ASN A 523 3.75 22.33 -15.27
CA ASN A 523 4.61 22.52 -14.11
C ASN A 523 3.90 22.02 -12.85
N ALA A 524 4.19 20.78 -12.45
CA ALA A 524 3.63 20.17 -11.26
C ALA A 524 4.54 19.06 -10.71
N THR A 525 4.16 18.51 -9.56
CA THR A 525 4.74 17.27 -9.05
C THR A 525 3.87 16.09 -9.48
N TYR A 526 4.51 15.12 -10.13
CA TYR A 526 3.91 13.89 -10.61
C TYR A 526 4.43 12.70 -9.78
N THR A 527 3.71 11.59 -9.82
CA THR A 527 4.14 10.33 -9.21
C THR A 527 4.39 9.33 -10.32
N ALA A 528 5.65 8.96 -10.53
CA ALA A 528 5.99 7.82 -11.36
C ALA A 528 5.79 6.54 -10.53
N GLU A 529 4.99 5.61 -11.03
CA GLU A 529 4.65 4.35 -10.39
C GLU A 529 5.09 3.20 -11.29
N ILE A 530 5.77 2.22 -10.71
CA ILE A 530 6.26 1.03 -11.37
C ILE A 530 5.57 -0.16 -10.74
N ILE A 531 5.07 -1.06 -11.57
CA ILE A 531 4.50 -2.35 -11.20
C ILE A 531 5.36 -3.40 -11.89
N ALA A 532 6.13 -4.16 -11.11
CA ALA A 532 6.91 -5.28 -11.61
C ALA A 532 6.20 -6.59 -11.27
N SER A 533 6.06 -7.49 -12.23
CA SER A 533 5.44 -8.79 -12.04
C SER A 533 6.32 -9.94 -12.49
N ASN A 534 6.19 -11.09 -11.82
CA ASN A 534 6.80 -12.35 -12.30
C ASN A 534 5.95 -12.97 -13.42
N LYS A 535 6.38 -14.13 -13.92
CA LYS A 535 5.69 -14.92 -14.96
C LYS A 535 4.29 -15.38 -14.53
N ASP A 536 4.09 -15.55 -13.23
CA ASP A 536 2.84 -16.02 -12.61
C ASP A 536 1.89 -14.89 -12.20
N GLY A 537 2.22 -13.63 -12.51
CA GLY A 537 1.35 -12.47 -12.33
C GLY A 537 1.38 -11.80 -10.95
N TYR A 538 2.23 -12.26 -10.01
CA TYR A 538 2.47 -11.60 -8.72
C TYR A 538 3.15 -10.27 -8.94
N GLN A 539 2.78 -9.23 -8.20
CA GLN A 539 3.22 -7.86 -8.48
C GLN A 539 3.85 -7.17 -7.27
N LYS A 540 4.81 -6.28 -7.53
CA LYS A 540 5.32 -5.32 -6.56
C LYS A 540 5.34 -3.92 -7.14
N THR A 541 4.90 -2.96 -6.33
CA THR A 541 4.83 -1.55 -6.74
C THR A 541 5.89 -0.72 -6.05
N ALA A 542 6.49 0.21 -6.78
CA ALA A 542 7.33 1.27 -6.23
C ALA A 542 6.97 2.60 -6.86
N SER A 543 7.06 3.69 -6.09
CA SER A 543 6.72 5.03 -6.56
C SER A 543 7.84 6.04 -6.27
N HIS A 544 7.93 7.06 -7.12
CA HIS A 544 8.86 8.16 -6.94
C HIS A 544 8.23 9.47 -7.42
N LYS A 545 8.38 10.54 -6.63
CA LYS A 545 7.87 11.87 -6.99
C LYS A 545 8.82 12.54 -7.99
N VAL A 546 8.26 13.10 -9.06
CA VAL A 546 8.97 13.84 -10.11
C VAL A 546 8.39 15.23 -10.20
N THR A 547 9.19 16.25 -9.86
CA THR A 547 8.74 17.65 -9.95
C THR A 547 9.24 18.27 -11.24
N VAL A 548 8.32 18.57 -12.17
CA VAL A 548 8.61 19.22 -13.45
C VAL A 548 8.45 20.74 -13.28
N LYS A 549 9.53 21.51 -13.52
CA LYS A 549 9.51 22.99 -13.49
C LYS A 549 10.21 23.56 -14.72
N LYS A 550 9.44 23.87 -15.77
CA LYS A 550 9.95 24.51 -16.98
C LYS A 550 10.05 26.02 -16.77
N ASP A 551 11.25 26.53 -16.50
CA ASP A 551 11.54 27.97 -16.66
C ASP A 551 11.93 28.24 -18.11
N LYS A 552 10.95 28.68 -18.92
CA LYS A 552 11.14 29.03 -20.33
C LYS A 552 11.71 30.44 -20.54
N ALA A 553 11.84 31.25 -19.48
CA ALA A 553 12.31 32.62 -19.61
C ALA A 553 13.85 32.68 -19.53
N PRO A 554 14.56 33.18 -20.55
CA PRO A 554 16.00 33.49 -20.45
C PRO A 554 16.26 34.61 -19.43
N PRO A 555 17.50 34.81 -18.94
CA PRO A 555 17.84 35.97 -18.13
C PRO A 555 17.51 37.27 -18.88
N ALA A 556 16.71 38.14 -18.28
CA ALA A 556 16.40 39.44 -18.83
C ALA A 556 17.56 40.41 -18.57
N ILE A 557 17.89 41.22 -19.58
CA ILE A 557 18.95 42.23 -19.51
C ILE A 557 18.29 43.60 -19.33
N SER A 558 18.78 44.37 -18.37
CA SER A 558 18.44 45.79 -18.21
C SER A 558 19.70 46.63 -18.08
N SER A 559 19.57 47.97 -18.16
CA SER A 559 20.68 48.92 -18.00
C SER A 559 21.87 48.67 -18.94
N LEU A 560 21.61 48.13 -20.14
CA LEU A 560 22.65 47.83 -21.13
C LEU A 560 23.28 49.13 -21.63
N LYS A 561 24.60 49.26 -21.47
CA LYS A 561 25.39 50.42 -21.91
C LYS A 561 26.72 49.96 -22.50
N ALA A 562 27.20 50.67 -23.51
CA ALA A 562 28.53 50.47 -24.09
C ALA A 562 29.29 51.79 -24.15
N SER A 563 30.59 51.76 -23.86
CA SER A 563 31.50 52.90 -24.00
C SER A 563 32.80 52.48 -24.69
N THR A 564 33.41 53.41 -25.42
CA THR A 564 34.66 53.20 -26.16
C THR A 564 35.73 54.19 -25.73
N ASP A 565 36.91 53.69 -25.38
CA ASP A 565 38.12 54.48 -25.20
C ASP A 565 39.04 54.24 -26.40
N ASN A 566 38.97 55.17 -27.35
CA ASN A 566 39.70 55.07 -28.61
C ASN A 566 41.21 55.32 -28.46
N LYS A 567 41.67 55.92 -27.35
CA LYS A 567 43.10 56.12 -27.08
C LYS A 567 43.73 54.84 -26.55
N LYS A 568 43.04 54.16 -25.63
CA LYS A 568 43.47 52.88 -25.05
C LYS A 568 43.05 51.66 -25.88
N ASN A 569 42.34 51.87 -26.99
CA ASN A 569 41.77 50.81 -27.83
C ASN A 569 40.91 49.84 -27.00
N THR A 570 40.04 50.34 -26.13
CA THR A 570 39.16 49.48 -25.31
C THR A 570 37.68 49.79 -25.49
N VAL A 571 36.86 48.74 -25.42
CA VAL A 571 35.39 48.84 -25.34
C VAL A 571 34.94 48.22 -24.04
N LYS A 572 34.04 48.89 -23.33
CA LYS A 572 33.38 48.36 -22.13
C LYS A 572 31.89 48.19 -22.38
N ILE A 573 31.33 47.05 -22.01
CA ILE A 573 29.88 46.81 -21.98
C ILE A 573 29.46 46.50 -20.55
N GLY A 574 28.55 47.31 -20.02
CA GLY A 574 27.90 47.12 -18.73
C GLY A 574 26.44 46.73 -18.91
N MET A 575 25.92 45.85 -18.05
CA MET A 575 24.53 45.41 -18.04
C MET A 575 24.10 44.89 -16.66
N LYS A 576 22.80 44.73 -16.42
CA LYS A 576 22.24 44.00 -15.27
C LYS A 576 21.42 42.80 -15.74
N THR A 577 21.54 41.67 -15.05
CA THR A 577 20.69 40.50 -15.25
C THR A 577 19.78 40.28 -14.05
N ASN A 578 18.54 39.84 -14.29
CA ASN A 578 17.56 39.56 -13.22
C ASN A 578 17.69 38.14 -12.62
N LYS A 579 18.44 37.24 -13.26
CA LYS A 579 18.72 35.89 -12.79
C LYS A 579 20.04 35.37 -13.35
N ALA A 580 20.58 34.33 -12.71
CA ALA A 580 21.82 33.68 -13.14
C ALA A 580 21.63 32.94 -14.48
N GLY A 581 22.72 32.77 -15.23
CA GLY A 581 22.71 32.08 -16.53
C GLY A 581 24.06 32.16 -17.25
N LYS A 582 24.05 31.93 -18.56
CA LYS A 582 25.21 32.07 -19.45
C LYS A 582 25.06 33.29 -20.34
N ILE A 583 26.16 33.97 -20.64
CA ILE A 583 26.22 35.10 -21.56
C ILE A 583 27.23 34.84 -22.68
N THR A 584 26.82 35.17 -23.89
CA THR A 584 27.67 35.25 -25.08
C THR A 584 27.56 36.65 -25.66
N ILE A 585 28.69 37.28 -25.98
CA ILE A 585 28.74 38.62 -26.57
C ILE A 585 29.57 38.56 -27.85
N VAL A 586 28.98 38.98 -28.96
CA VAL A 586 29.60 38.94 -30.29
C VAL A 586 29.56 40.33 -30.90
N LEU A 587 30.66 40.77 -31.51
CA LEU A 587 30.73 42.03 -32.24
C LEU A 587 30.52 41.78 -33.73
N LYS A 588 29.55 42.49 -34.33
CA LYS A 588 29.22 42.42 -35.76
C LYS A 588 29.48 43.75 -36.46
N ASP A 589 29.92 43.67 -37.70
CA ASP A 589 30.05 44.82 -38.60
C ASP A 589 28.67 45.31 -39.11
N PRO A 590 28.60 46.42 -39.87
CA PRO A 590 27.34 46.91 -40.44
C PRO A 590 26.65 45.93 -41.39
N LYS A 591 27.39 44.97 -41.97
CA LYS A 591 26.84 43.93 -42.85
C LYS A 591 26.36 42.70 -42.05
N GLY A 592 26.44 42.73 -40.72
CA GLY A 592 26.04 41.64 -39.84
C GLY A 592 27.06 40.51 -39.71
N LYS A 593 28.25 40.64 -40.29
CA LYS A 593 29.31 39.64 -40.18
C LYS A 593 29.98 39.73 -38.82
N THR A 594 30.17 38.59 -38.16
CA THR A 594 30.92 38.50 -36.90
C THR A 594 32.38 38.89 -37.11
N VAL A 595 32.81 39.96 -36.45
CA VAL A 595 34.19 40.46 -36.47
C VAL A 595 34.98 39.90 -35.30
N SER A 596 34.32 39.68 -34.15
CA SER A 596 34.96 39.11 -32.97
C SER A 596 33.93 38.50 -32.02
N THR A 597 34.30 37.44 -31.30
CA THR A 597 33.52 36.91 -30.16
C THR A 597 34.20 37.34 -28.88
N LEU A 598 33.51 38.16 -28.09
CA LEU A 598 34.09 38.87 -26.96
C LEU A 598 33.87 38.13 -25.64
N VAL A 599 32.76 37.42 -25.52
CA VAL A 599 32.45 36.50 -24.42
C VAL A 599 31.74 35.29 -25.03
N LYS A 600 32.10 34.07 -24.66
CA LYS A 600 31.45 32.85 -25.16
C LYS A 600 30.98 31.99 -23.98
N ASN A 601 29.68 31.80 -23.87
CA ASN A 601 29.01 30.92 -22.90
C ASN A 601 29.49 31.09 -21.45
N LYS A 602 29.84 32.31 -21.03
CA LYS A 602 30.36 32.57 -19.70
C LYS A 602 29.24 32.53 -18.67
N GLU A 603 29.43 31.76 -17.60
CA GLU A 603 28.50 31.71 -16.48
C GLU A 603 28.56 32.99 -15.65
N VAL A 604 27.39 33.51 -15.30
CA VAL A 604 27.21 34.76 -14.56
C VAL A 604 26.10 34.61 -13.53
N LYS A 605 26.26 35.27 -12.38
CA LYS A 605 25.22 35.39 -11.35
C LYS A 605 24.24 36.52 -11.71
N THR A 606 23.14 36.61 -10.97
CA THR A 606 22.23 37.76 -11.03
C THR A 606 22.94 39.04 -10.59
N GLY A 607 22.56 40.18 -11.17
CA GLY A 607 23.12 41.50 -10.80
C GLY A 607 23.91 42.19 -11.91
N SER A 608 24.75 43.14 -11.51
CA SER A 608 25.53 43.99 -12.44
C SER A 608 26.73 43.25 -13.00
N LEU A 609 26.92 43.34 -14.32
CA LEU A 609 28.00 42.71 -15.07
C LEU A 609 28.71 43.77 -15.92
N SER A 610 30.03 43.66 -16.03
CA SER A 610 30.86 44.55 -16.85
C SER A 610 31.95 43.76 -17.56
N PHE A 611 32.08 43.96 -18.86
CA PHE A 611 33.09 43.32 -19.71
C PHE A 611 33.91 44.38 -20.44
N SER A 612 35.22 44.20 -20.49
CA SER A 612 36.16 45.12 -21.14
C SER A 612 37.02 44.36 -22.14
N TRP A 613 37.22 44.93 -23.33
CA TRP A 613 37.94 44.25 -24.42
C TRP A 613 38.86 45.18 -25.20
N ASN A 614 39.93 44.62 -25.76
CA ASN A 614 40.87 45.31 -26.63
C ASN A 614 40.41 45.26 -28.09
N ILE A 615 40.30 46.42 -28.74
CA ILE A 615 39.84 46.58 -30.12
C ILE A 615 40.95 47.05 -31.06
N SER A 616 42.23 46.91 -30.70
CA SER A 616 43.38 47.38 -31.50
C SER A 616 43.36 46.90 -32.96
N LYS A 617 42.90 45.66 -33.21
CA LYS A 617 42.78 45.04 -34.54
C LYS A 617 41.48 45.35 -35.28
N VAL A 618 40.53 46.05 -34.66
CA VAL A 618 39.23 46.41 -35.27
C VAL A 618 39.33 47.80 -35.91
N GLY A 619 38.83 47.95 -37.14
CA GLY A 619 38.85 49.23 -37.87
C GLY A 619 37.97 50.32 -37.24
N ASN A 620 38.10 51.55 -37.77
CA ASN A 620 37.16 52.63 -37.44
C ASN A 620 35.81 52.34 -38.10
N GLY A 621 34.71 52.57 -37.37
CA GLY A 621 33.38 52.31 -37.89
C GLY A 621 32.32 52.16 -36.81
N THR A 622 31.11 51.85 -37.27
CA THR A 622 29.99 51.50 -36.40
C THR A 622 29.84 49.99 -36.36
N TYR A 623 29.70 49.43 -35.17
CA TYR A 623 29.55 48.00 -34.92
C TYR A 623 28.35 47.75 -34.02
N THR A 624 27.89 46.50 -33.97
CA THR A 624 26.83 46.07 -33.07
C THR A 624 27.32 44.94 -32.19
N ALA A 625 27.25 45.10 -30.87
CA ALA A 625 27.37 43.98 -29.95
C ALA A 625 26.03 43.26 -29.86
N GLU A 626 26.01 41.97 -30.15
CA GLU A 626 24.90 41.07 -29.87
C GLU A 626 25.19 40.32 -28.57
N ILE A 627 24.34 40.53 -27.57
CA ILE A 627 24.43 39.92 -26.24
C ILE A 627 23.34 38.87 -26.13
N THR A 628 23.72 37.59 -26.09
CA THR A 628 22.81 36.46 -25.89
C THR A 628 22.90 35.98 -24.46
N THR A 629 21.79 36.00 -23.73
CA THR A 629 21.63 35.32 -22.45
C THR A 629 20.99 33.95 -22.65
N GLU A 630 21.42 32.96 -21.86
CA GLU A 630 20.89 31.61 -21.84
C GLU A 630 20.60 31.20 -20.38
N ASN A 631 19.41 30.70 -20.07
CA ASN A 631 19.14 30.16 -18.74
C ASN A 631 19.72 28.75 -18.57
N LEU A 632 19.65 28.18 -17.35
CA LEU A 632 20.12 26.82 -17.07
C LEU A 632 19.40 25.74 -17.91
N HIS A 633 18.24 26.08 -18.48
CA HIS A 633 17.40 25.20 -19.29
C HIS A 633 17.58 25.40 -20.81
N GLY A 634 18.52 26.25 -21.25
CA GLY A 634 18.88 26.43 -22.67
C GLY A 634 18.06 27.45 -23.45
N TYR A 635 17.10 28.15 -22.82
CA TYR A 635 16.32 29.20 -23.49
C TYR A 635 17.16 30.45 -23.64
N LYS A 636 17.15 31.04 -24.85
CA LYS A 636 18.00 32.16 -25.23
C LYS A 636 17.23 33.44 -25.53
N LYS A 637 17.80 34.59 -25.17
CA LYS A 637 17.34 35.91 -25.64
C LYS A 637 18.54 36.73 -26.07
N THR A 638 18.43 37.43 -27.20
CA THR A 638 19.51 38.27 -27.74
C THR A 638 19.09 39.73 -27.73
N MET A 639 19.96 40.61 -27.22
CA MET A 639 19.82 42.06 -27.33
C MET A 639 20.98 42.65 -28.12
N LYS A 640 20.75 43.80 -28.77
CA LYS A 640 21.74 44.47 -29.62
C LYS A 640 22.11 45.82 -29.03
N GLN A 641 23.40 46.15 -29.04
CA GLN A 641 23.92 47.45 -28.60
C GLN A 641 24.88 48.02 -29.63
N LYS A 642 24.61 49.24 -30.09
CA LYS A 642 25.47 49.97 -31.04
C LYS A 642 26.77 50.42 -30.35
N ILE A 643 27.90 50.27 -31.05
CA ILE A 643 29.25 50.64 -30.63
C ILE A 643 29.91 51.44 -31.74
N ILE A 644 30.53 52.58 -31.42
CA ILE A 644 31.22 53.43 -32.40
C ILE A 644 32.71 53.47 -32.05
N ILE A 645 33.56 53.10 -33.02
CA ILE A 645 35.02 53.10 -32.89
C ILE A 645 35.60 54.20 -33.79
N LYS A 646 36.33 55.13 -33.19
CA LYS A 646 36.95 56.30 -33.87
C LYS A 646 38.39 56.50 -33.37
N LYS A 647 39.34 55.72 -33.87
CA LYS A 647 40.76 55.84 -33.56
C LYS A 647 41.38 57.01 -34.35
N PRO A 648 42.32 57.75 -33.74
CA PRO A 648 43.04 58.84 -34.41
C PRO A 648 43.91 58.31 -35.57
N VAL A 649 43.86 58.97 -36.73
CA VAL A 649 44.67 58.64 -37.91
C VAL A 649 46.11 59.11 -37.69
N LYS A 650 47.10 58.22 -37.81
CA LYS A 650 48.52 58.59 -37.72
C LYS A 650 48.98 59.28 -39.01
N VAL A 651 49.43 60.53 -38.94
CA VAL A 651 49.93 61.31 -40.08
C VAL A 651 51.43 61.07 -40.27
N LYS A 652 51.89 60.72 -41.48
CA LYS A 652 53.33 60.51 -41.79
C LYS A 652 54.00 61.84 -42.17
N LYS A 653 55.16 62.14 -41.58
CA LYS A 653 55.97 63.34 -41.87
C LYS A 653 57.30 62.96 -42.51
N ALA A 654 57.89 63.86 -43.28
CA ALA A 654 59.23 63.69 -43.82
C ALA A 654 60.06 64.98 -43.72
N SER A 655 61.36 64.84 -43.51
CA SER A 655 62.31 65.96 -43.40
C SER A 655 63.17 66.09 -44.66
N VAL A 656 63.41 67.32 -45.10
CA VAL A 656 64.16 67.66 -46.34
C VAL A 656 65.68 67.46 -46.14
N LYS A 657 66.31 66.69 -47.03
CA LYS A 657 67.75 66.35 -46.97
C LYS A 657 68.69 67.43 -47.54
N PRO A 658 68.49 67.99 -48.74
CA PRO A 658 69.42 68.95 -49.34
C PRO A 658 69.25 70.37 -48.77
N SER A 659 70.24 71.25 -49.01
CA SER A 659 70.21 72.66 -48.62
C SER A 659 68.95 73.37 -49.14
N VAL A 660 68.57 73.09 -50.39
CA VAL A 660 67.35 73.56 -51.02
C VAL A 660 66.70 72.43 -51.83
N LEU A 661 65.39 72.25 -51.67
CA LEU A 661 64.57 71.31 -52.44
C LEU A 661 63.35 72.01 -53.05
N ASN A 662 63.16 71.88 -54.35
CA ASN A 662 62.02 72.45 -55.05
C ASN A 662 60.75 71.65 -54.76
N LEU A 663 59.74 72.30 -54.18
CA LEU A 663 58.37 71.82 -54.13
C LEU A 663 57.70 72.17 -55.46
N ARG A 664 57.32 71.17 -56.25
CA ARG A 664 56.81 71.37 -57.62
C ARG A 664 55.32 71.13 -57.72
N GLN A 665 54.69 71.72 -58.73
CA GLN A 665 53.24 71.61 -58.92
C GLN A 665 52.81 70.22 -59.40
N LYS A 666 53.62 69.57 -60.23
CA LYS A 666 53.43 68.19 -60.71
C LYS A 666 54.68 67.35 -60.36
N PRO A 667 54.57 66.01 -60.29
CA PRO A 667 55.70 65.11 -59.96
C PRO A 667 56.67 64.94 -61.14
N SER A 668 57.26 66.05 -61.60
CA SER A 668 58.22 66.09 -62.70
C SER A 668 59.25 67.21 -62.50
N THR A 669 60.50 66.99 -62.93
CA THR A 669 61.60 67.95 -62.80
C THR A 669 61.45 69.19 -63.69
N SER A 670 60.69 69.10 -64.78
CA SER A 670 60.37 70.24 -65.66
C SER A 670 59.18 71.08 -65.17
N SER A 671 58.46 70.63 -64.13
CA SER A 671 57.27 71.32 -63.62
C SER A 671 57.62 72.59 -62.81
N LYS A 672 56.75 73.60 -62.89
CA LYS A 672 56.85 74.87 -62.14
C LYS A 672 57.15 74.62 -60.65
N VAL A 673 58.15 75.32 -60.14
CA VAL A 673 58.49 75.33 -58.71
C VAL A 673 57.51 76.26 -57.98
N ILE A 674 56.76 75.71 -57.02
CA ILE A 674 55.81 76.46 -56.19
C ILE A 674 56.53 77.12 -55.02
N LEU A 675 57.48 76.42 -54.42
CA LEU A 675 58.22 76.87 -53.24
C LEU A 675 59.58 76.15 -53.17
N LYS A 676 60.57 76.77 -52.53
CA LYS A 676 61.84 76.14 -52.21
C LYS A 676 61.89 75.81 -50.72
N LEU A 677 62.01 74.52 -50.38
CA LEU A 677 62.11 74.01 -49.01
C LEU A 677 63.59 73.93 -48.60
N LYS A 678 63.90 74.30 -47.36
CA LYS A 678 65.26 74.28 -46.81
C LYS A 678 65.56 72.96 -46.09
N LYS A 679 66.85 72.63 -45.96
CA LYS A 679 67.32 71.46 -45.19
C LYS A 679 66.68 71.39 -43.80
N LYS A 680 66.34 70.18 -43.35
CA LYS A 680 65.64 69.85 -42.10
C LYS A 680 64.18 70.32 -41.99
N GLN A 681 63.65 71.12 -42.92
CA GLN A 681 62.22 71.45 -42.90
C GLN A 681 61.37 70.19 -43.02
N THR A 682 60.29 70.13 -42.26
CA THR A 682 59.42 68.97 -42.17
C THR A 682 58.12 69.20 -42.92
N VAL A 683 57.77 68.26 -43.79
CA VAL A 683 56.55 68.27 -44.60
C VAL A 683 55.66 67.09 -44.21
N VAL A 684 54.34 67.25 -44.35
CA VAL A 684 53.39 66.16 -44.11
C VAL A 684 53.18 65.41 -45.42
N ILE A 685 53.46 64.10 -45.44
CA ILE A 685 53.21 63.26 -46.62
C ILE A 685 51.71 62.96 -46.69
N GLN A 686 51.10 63.31 -47.82
CA GLN A 686 49.69 63.04 -48.09
C GLN A 686 49.53 61.76 -48.92
N SER A 687 50.42 61.54 -49.90
CA SER A 687 50.46 60.32 -50.71
C SER A 687 51.82 60.18 -51.42
N GLN A 688 52.07 59.01 -52.02
CA GLN A 688 53.24 58.75 -52.86
C GLN A 688 52.77 58.41 -54.28
N GLN A 689 53.43 58.97 -55.29
CA GLN A 689 53.18 58.69 -56.70
C GLN A 689 54.53 58.47 -57.38
N GLY A 690 54.83 57.21 -57.70
CA GLY A 690 56.15 56.80 -58.17
C GLY A 690 57.26 57.25 -57.21
N SER A 691 58.30 57.88 -57.76
CA SER A 691 59.44 58.41 -57.01
C SER A 691 59.21 59.80 -56.40
N TRP A 692 57.95 60.25 -56.28
CA TRP A 692 57.57 61.54 -55.71
C TRP A 692 56.59 61.40 -54.55
N TYR A 693 56.75 62.21 -53.52
CA TYR A 693 55.76 62.41 -52.48
C TYR A 693 54.94 63.64 -52.75
N LYS A 694 53.60 63.52 -52.69
CA LYS A 694 52.71 64.67 -52.53
C LYS A 694 52.76 65.08 -51.07
N VAL A 695 53.22 66.30 -50.82
CA VAL A 695 53.46 66.80 -49.47
C VAL A 695 52.77 68.14 -49.26
N LYS A 696 52.37 68.39 -48.01
CA LYS A 696 51.85 69.67 -47.56
C LYS A 696 52.88 70.34 -46.64
N TYR A 697 53.20 71.59 -46.93
CA TYR A 697 54.05 72.44 -46.11
C TYR A 697 53.38 73.81 -45.93
N GLY A 698 53.01 74.15 -44.70
CA GLY A 698 52.12 75.30 -44.43
C GLY A 698 50.79 75.16 -45.19
N SER A 699 50.41 76.21 -45.92
CA SER A 699 49.21 76.24 -46.76
C SER A 699 49.44 75.68 -48.18
N LYS A 700 50.69 75.40 -48.57
CA LYS A 700 51.03 74.97 -49.93
C LYS A 700 51.11 73.44 -50.01
N THR A 701 50.56 72.89 -51.08
CA THR A 701 50.66 71.46 -51.42
C THR A 701 51.35 71.31 -52.77
N GLY A 702 52.30 70.40 -52.85
CA GLY A 702 53.02 70.10 -54.07
C GLY A 702 53.76 68.77 -53.97
N TYR A 703 54.66 68.52 -54.91
CA TYR A 703 55.41 67.28 -55.03
C TYR A 703 56.89 67.53 -54.79
N VAL A 704 57.49 66.66 -53.98
CA VAL A 704 58.95 66.57 -53.78
C VAL A 704 59.41 65.18 -54.14
N SER A 705 60.61 65.04 -54.71
CA SER A 705 61.13 63.71 -55.01
C SER A 705 61.45 62.97 -53.71
N ALA A 706 61.00 61.72 -53.62
CA ALA A 706 61.15 60.85 -52.46
C ALA A 706 62.62 60.65 -52.06
N LYS A 707 63.53 60.69 -53.05
CA LYS A 707 64.98 60.55 -52.83
C LYS A 707 65.53 61.63 -51.88
N TYR A 708 64.98 62.85 -51.93
CA TYR A 708 65.52 64.02 -51.23
C TYR A 708 64.82 64.32 -49.89
N VAL A 709 63.98 63.42 -49.41
CA VAL A 709 63.37 63.53 -48.08
C VAL A 709 63.57 62.24 -47.28
N THR A 710 63.62 62.34 -45.95
CA THR A 710 63.67 61.21 -45.04
C THR A 710 62.36 61.11 -44.30
N ILE A 711 61.66 59.98 -44.37
CA ILE A 711 60.45 59.75 -43.58
C ILE A 711 60.83 59.74 -42.11
N LEU A 712 60.19 60.61 -41.33
CA LEU A 712 60.32 60.64 -39.88
C LEU A 712 59.43 59.54 -39.30
N LYS A 713 59.99 58.74 -38.40
CA LYS A 713 59.27 57.64 -37.74
C LYS A 713 58.16 58.16 -36.82
#